data_AF-A0A954SNR3-F1
#
_entry.id   AF-A0A954SNR3-F1
#
_cell.length_a   1.000
_cell.length_b   1.000
_cell.length_c   1.000
_cell.angle_alpha   90.00
_cell.angle_beta   90.00
_cell.angle_gamma   90.00
#
_symmetry.space_group_name_H-M   'P 1'
#
loop_
_entity.id
_entity.type
_entity.pdbx_description
1 polymer ?
#
loop_
_entity_poly.entity_id
_entity_poly.type
_entity_poly.pdbx_seq_one_letter_code
_entity_poly.pdbx_strand_id
1 'polypeptide(L)'
;MSANVCACLINCVTNSILFLLAIPLALVPRKRRPPLAHRTIWITLIAACCGVGYWTTPLFASPPAASGKTTARESLNSVDRTILLAAAPAESQESKQTPKDPNPMDSLSGEVVDESGNPVAGAEVTLETFTDTRPSMTTGADGRFKLTVPVTTWKWRTLSVRREGERFQGTLTLDGNLTSEALQKLKMKIAPAREISVRVVDGLQKPVPGATVGVVANYRSAGVSETDADGKANMYLPQDAIIQHVYAAKNEVGLDYRSFVLPRNQRNDRKAVVPEYPKEGITLFLEGVKPLTVTAKTVDAEPIPGLMLYVWLLQKPGEPEELNLSTLRGAEMFFQKTNAKGRADFNWIPSWETSKLQIWPTSDQFTHERSIYDPATGNGTLEILLNRLVPVRGIVKRPDGSPAGGAVIEIVGEGYSFDGFRRSVRTNADGTFEAKVSPNKIYLMVANDRQLVSAPQTGFAVWPDKPIENLVFLLRPAARIHGRVTMGTDKTPISGRTIYSYQYGQDLSSQPDVTLPNPEDSRKWVAPMLVHSTTTDSDGNFEFFLGPGKHDIRNPNQNDVEKFEIADDEAREFNFHLPVAEKLILKGLVQNGSPQKPVAGVRVCGVYRSNFFGDFEAFTDAAGFFEVQRNPLPMVLYAQSEDGRLGAIVNIDPETKETTIPLGPNGSAKGILIDDESDRPMANRELRYGVRVFLEGQFGSFRDCFGGAIRTDVEGKFELTGLVPGNEYHVVLPLEKGSYQRMASFFPEASEETDLGELIRKPHVENKPPTFEQLIQREFAAKSTPSERFQAALPDAKLGRMRVMMLLADPAGDTVRQFLKLKFEDKDVRAALSDFKFIAIDSVGENRTAARELAEKFSRQLPDDSSPFLILIADDEGNLIGGAASEDLSAEGSVEKDLVLDFLNRYAQSPLDAVTLYDQALARAKRENKRVIVQESATWCGPCWALSRFLEKHHETLDLDYVCVKIDHRWTGSTELMQKLRGNAPGGIPWWVILDAEGNQLVTSNTPKDENIGFPSSPEGIAHFRHMIEKTAQHLTPAQIDKLIEDLNRKK
;
A
#
# COMPACT_ATOMS: atom_id res chain seq x y z
N MET A 1 18.15 -60.22 -29.77
CA MET A 1 19.62 -60.21 -29.85
C MET A 1 20.04 -58.75 -29.72
N SER A 2 20.46 -58.28 -28.54
CA SER A 2 21.74 -58.54 -27.84
C SER A 2 22.91 -57.82 -28.50
N ALA A 3 23.81 -57.12 -27.83
CA ALA A 3 23.95 -56.53 -26.48
C ALA A 3 25.47 -56.26 -26.33
N ASN A 4 25.84 -55.14 -25.68
CA ASN A 4 27.15 -54.76 -25.11
C ASN A 4 27.16 -53.22 -25.14
N VAL A 5 27.04 -52.45 -24.05
CA VAL A 5 27.56 -52.58 -22.67
C VAL A 5 29.08 -52.49 -22.60
N CYS A 6 29.56 -51.43 -21.95
CA CYS A 6 30.90 -51.31 -21.39
C CYS A 6 30.79 -50.49 -20.09
N ALA A 7 31.41 -50.96 -19.01
CA ALA A 7 31.35 -50.34 -17.69
C ALA A 7 32.50 -50.85 -16.81
N CYS A 8 33.01 -50.03 -15.88
CA CYS A 8 33.55 -50.48 -14.59
C CYS A 8 33.86 -49.29 -13.64
N LEU A 9 34.15 -49.62 -12.39
CA LEU A 9 34.34 -48.73 -11.24
C LEU A 9 35.47 -49.26 -10.33
N ILE A 10 36.14 -48.37 -9.58
CA ILE A 10 36.78 -48.64 -8.24
C ILE A 10 38.04 -49.56 -8.29
N ASN A 11 39.17 -49.37 -7.58
CA ASN A 11 39.37 -49.11 -6.14
C ASN A 11 40.84 -48.74 -5.75
N CYS A 12 41.09 -48.38 -4.47
CA CYS A 12 42.32 -48.61 -3.67
C CYS A 12 43.66 -47.87 -4.04
N VAL A 13 44.64 -47.58 -3.14
CA VAL A 13 44.77 -47.72 -1.66
C VAL A 13 45.81 -46.73 -1.03
N THR A 14 45.84 -46.68 0.31
CA THR A 14 46.62 -45.83 1.27
C THR A 14 48.16 -45.83 1.21
N ASN A 15 48.81 -44.77 1.74
CA ASN A 15 49.75 -44.91 2.89
C ASN A 15 50.04 -43.59 3.67
N SER A 16 50.90 -43.64 4.71
CA SER A 16 51.02 -42.62 5.79
C SER A 16 52.47 -42.19 6.15
N ILE A 17 52.61 -41.27 7.14
CA ILE A 17 53.74 -41.01 8.08
C ILE A 17 54.31 -39.56 8.10
N LEU A 18 54.75 -39.15 9.31
CA LEU A 18 55.23 -37.85 9.80
C LEU A 18 56.57 -37.39 9.20
N PHE A 19 56.87 -36.08 9.35
CA PHE A 19 58.12 -35.64 10.02
C PHE A 19 57.92 -34.33 10.81
N LEU A 20 58.93 -33.93 11.60
CA LEU A 20 58.83 -32.96 12.72
C LEU A 20 59.84 -31.80 12.64
N LEU A 21 59.50 -30.70 13.33
CA LEU A 21 60.37 -29.69 13.99
C LEU A 21 61.40 -28.89 13.16
N ALA A 22 61.28 -27.55 13.24
CA ALA A 22 62.35 -26.68 13.79
C ALA A 22 61.83 -25.26 14.12
N ILE A 23 62.18 -24.74 15.31
CA ILE A 23 62.13 -23.31 15.70
C ILE A 23 63.42 -23.02 16.49
N PRO A 24 64.07 -21.85 16.28
CA PRO A 24 64.62 -21.10 17.42
C PRO A 24 64.34 -19.58 17.33
N LEU A 25 63.70 -18.97 18.34
CA LEU A 25 64.29 -18.14 19.43
C LEU A 25 64.79 -16.73 19.01
N ALA A 26 64.75 -15.65 19.82
CA ALA A 26 64.10 -15.33 21.11
C ALA A 26 64.03 -13.78 21.26
N LEU A 27 63.12 -13.16 22.04
CA LEU A 27 63.24 -12.78 23.47
C LEU A 27 61.97 -11.96 23.86
N VAL A 28 61.32 -11.94 25.06
CA VAL A 28 61.54 -12.46 26.44
C VAL A 28 62.54 -11.62 27.30
N PRO A 29 62.28 -11.20 28.58
CA PRO A 29 61.06 -11.27 29.44
C PRO A 29 60.71 -10.00 30.29
N ARG A 30 59.56 -9.98 31.01
CA ARG A 30 59.48 -9.99 32.52
C ARG A 30 58.07 -9.82 33.17
N LYS A 31 57.64 -10.88 33.89
CA LYS A 31 57.10 -10.91 35.30
C LYS A 31 55.78 -10.14 35.65
N ARG A 32 54.87 -10.60 36.53
CA ARG A 32 54.75 -11.88 37.30
C ARG A 32 53.35 -12.09 37.96
N ARG A 33 52.90 -13.35 37.98
CA ARG A 33 52.10 -14.08 39.02
C ARG A 33 50.53 -13.95 39.11
N PRO A 34 49.84 -14.95 39.74
CA PRO A 34 48.37 -15.23 39.71
C PRO A 34 47.71 -14.99 41.12
N PRO A 35 46.53 -15.53 41.59
CA PRO A 35 45.66 -16.63 41.07
C PRO A 35 44.11 -16.64 41.34
N LEU A 36 43.46 -17.76 40.91
CA LEU A 36 42.37 -18.56 41.56
C LEU A 36 40.85 -18.24 41.39
N ALA A 37 40.09 -19.33 41.09
CA ALA A 37 38.73 -19.70 41.56
C ALA A 37 37.47 -18.89 41.13
N HIS A 38 36.24 -19.44 41.00
CA HIS A 38 35.71 -20.81 40.72
C HIS A 38 34.17 -20.74 40.44
N ARG A 39 33.54 -21.88 40.06
CA ARG A 39 32.08 -22.15 39.85
C ARG A 39 31.55 -21.68 38.48
N THR A 40 30.91 -22.46 37.61
CA THR A 40 30.26 -23.81 37.61
C THR A 40 28.82 -23.87 38.17
N ILE A 41 27.92 -24.44 37.33
CA ILE A 41 26.62 -25.14 37.55
C ILE A 41 25.55 -24.67 36.54
N TRP A 42 24.83 -25.51 35.78
CA TRP A 42 25.11 -26.83 35.16
C TRP A 42 23.97 -27.13 34.13
N ILE A 43 24.24 -27.23 32.80
CA ILE A 43 23.32 -27.83 31.80
C ILE A 43 24.15 -28.69 30.84
N THR A 44 23.66 -29.89 30.50
CA THR A 44 24.32 -30.82 29.55
C THR A 44 23.27 -31.49 28.69
N LEU A 45 23.39 -31.37 27.36
CA LEU A 45 22.68 -32.24 26.43
C LEU A 45 23.32 -33.63 26.42
N ILE A 46 22.50 -34.67 26.47
CA ILE A 46 22.86 -36.00 25.93
C ILE A 46 21.69 -36.45 25.05
N ALA A 47 22.00 -36.89 23.83
CA ALA A 47 21.05 -37.44 22.88
C ALA A 47 20.89 -38.96 23.05
N ALA A 48 19.76 -39.51 22.61
CA ALA A 48 19.57 -40.95 22.44
C ALA A 48 18.76 -41.23 21.18
N CYS A 49 19.24 -42.16 20.35
CA CYS A 49 18.55 -42.63 19.14
C CYS A 49 18.00 -44.05 19.37
N CYS A 50 16.89 -44.39 18.71
CA CYS A 50 16.42 -45.75 18.37
C CYS A 50 16.16 -46.78 19.51
N GLY A 51 15.01 -47.49 19.50
CA GLY A 51 14.75 -48.55 20.51
C GLY A 51 13.41 -49.29 20.47
N VAL A 52 13.12 -49.97 19.36
CA VAL A 52 11.97 -50.87 19.06
C VAL A 52 11.37 -51.71 20.23
N GLY A 53 10.03 -51.67 20.38
CA GLY A 53 9.16 -52.79 20.84
C GLY A 53 8.98 -53.06 22.35
N TYR A 54 8.06 -53.92 22.81
CA TYR A 54 6.92 -54.60 22.17
C TYR A 54 6.04 -55.34 23.24
N TRP A 55 4.69 -55.38 23.10
CA TRP A 55 3.69 -56.10 23.94
C TRP A 55 3.56 -55.62 25.41
N THR A 56 2.42 -55.70 26.13
CA THR A 56 1.35 -56.73 26.19
C THR A 56 -0.05 -56.16 26.47
N THR A 57 -1.10 -56.98 26.30
CA THR A 57 -2.50 -56.73 26.72
C THR A 57 -2.95 -57.79 27.75
N PRO A 58 -4.01 -57.60 28.57
CA PRO A 58 -5.29 -58.25 28.22
C PRO A 58 -6.64 -57.66 28.78
N LEU A 59 -7.67 -57.64 27.91
CA LEU A 59 -9.07 -58.11 28.09
C LEU A 59 -10.14 -57.47 29.03
N PHE A 60 -11.41 -57.72 28.60
CA PHE A 60 -12.74 -57.63 29.26
C PHE A 60 -13.43 -56.24 29.38
N ALA A 61 -14.75 -56.06 29.17
CA ALA A 61 -15.82 -56.93 28.61
C ALA A 61 -17.07 -56.12 28.12
N SER A 62 -18.07 -56.78 27.54
CA SER A 62 -19.41 -56.26 27.12
C SER A 62 -20.37 -57.45 26.82
N PRO A 63 -21.70 -57.30 26.56
CA PRO A 63 -22.72 -56.29 26.93
C PRO A 63 -23.83 -56.95 27.83
N PRO A 64 -25.15 -56.59 27.84
CA PRO A 64 -26.14 -56.89 26.77
C PRO A 64 -27.28 -55.83 26.57
N ALA A 65 -28.37 -56.15 25.86
CA ALA A 65 -29.43 -55.19 25.40
C ALA A 65 -30.86 -55.78 25.30
N ALA A 66 -31.91 -54.92 25.16
CA ALA A 66 -33.32 -55.23 24.79
C ALA A 66 -34.17 -53.92 24.59
N SER A 67 -35.35 -53.81 23.93
CA SER A 67 -36.00 -54.57 22.82
C SER A 67 -37.37 -53.95 22.39
N GLY A 68 -37.80 -54.09 21.11
CA GLY A 68 -39.16 -53.76 20.57
C GLY A 68 -39.14 -52.66 19.47
N LYS A 69 -39.70 -52.77 18.24
CA LYS A 69 -40.97 -53.28 17.64
C LYS A 69 -42.20 -52.39 17.95
N THR A 70 -43.15 -52.08 17.04
CA THR A 70 -43.67 -52.87 15.88
C THR A 70 -44.44 -52.04 14.81
N THR A 71 -44.47 -52.51 13.54
CA THR A 71 -45.52 -52.37 12.47
C THR A 71 -45.87 -51.04 11.77
N ALA A 72 -46.30 -51.17 10.49
CA ALA A 72 -46.75 -50.13 9.55
C ALA A 72 -48.28 -50.20 9.25
N ARG A 73 -48.85 -49.31 8.40
CA ARG A 73 -49.49 -49.63 7.09
C ARG A 73 -50.33 -48.49 6.43
N GLU A 74 -50.29 -48.47 5.09
CA GLU A 74 -51.06 -47.79 3.99
C GLU A 74 -52.43 -47.07 4.23
N SER A 75 -52.72 -46.00 3.45
CA SER A 75 -53.75 -45.95 2.36
C SER A 75 -54.37 -44.56 2.02
N LEU A 76 -55.00 -44.44 0.84
CA LEU A 76 -55.51 -43.20 0.19
C LEU A 76 -57.02 -42.91 0.39
N ASN A 77 -57.41 -41.63 0.25
CA ASN A 77 -58.54 -41.05 -0.55
C ASN A 77 -58.99 -39.69 0.07
N SER A 78 -59.31 -38.61 -0.63
CA SER A 78 -59.98 -38.34 -1.93
C SER A 78 -61.53 -38.39 -1.88
N VAL A 79 -62.19 -37.23 -2.06
CA VAL A 79 -63.55 -36.95 -2.56
C VAL A 79 -63.61 -35.45 -2.95
N ASP A 80 -64.55 -35.05 -3.80
CA ASP A 80 -64.57 -33.84 -4.65
C ASP A 80 -66.01 -33.23 -4.75
N ARG A 81 -66.14 -32.05 -5.39
CA ARG A 81 -67.36 -31.32 -5.83
C ARG A 81 -68.05 -30.44 -4.77
N THR A 82 -68.44 -29.18 -5.00
CA THR A 82 -68.84 -28.35 -6.17
C THR A 82 -70.35 -28.32 -6.46
N ILE A 83 -70.97 -27.15 -6.24
CA ILE A 83 -72.19 -26.66 -6.92
C ILE A 83 -72.00 -25.15 -7.21
N LEU A 84 -72.42 -24.68 -8.39
CA LEU A 84 -72.42 -23.27 -8.81
C LEU A 84 -73.80 -22.62 -8.63
N LEU A 85 -73.85 -21.29 -8.45
CA LEU A 85 -74.99 -20.47 -8.91
C LEU A 85 -74.63 -18.97 -9.07
N ALA A 86 -74.82 -18.47 -10.31
CA ALA A 86 -74.99 -17.10 -10.82
C ALA A 86 -74.33 -15.85 -10.17
N ALA A 87 -73.73 -15.03 -11.04
CA ALA A 87 -73.27 -13.65 -10.84
C ALA A 87 -74.47 -12.63 -10.74
N ALA A 88 -74.36 -11.32 -10.48
CA ALA A 88 -73.27 -10.32 -10.29
C ALA A 88 -73.93 -9.03 -9.66
N PRO A 89 -73.27 -7.83 -9.48
CA PRO A 89 -71.87 -7.44 -9.76
C PRO A 89 -71.16 -6.55 -8.69
N ALA A 90 -69.93 -6.13 -9.03
CA ALA A 90 -69.26 -4.86 -8.68
C ALA A 90 -68.35 -4.71 -7.42
N GLU A 91 -67.12 -4.28 -7.72
CA GLU A 91 -66.12 -3.51 -6.94
C GLU A 91 -65.15 -4.16 -5.93
N SER A 92 -63.95 -3.54 -5.88
CA SER A 92 -62.74 -3.84 -5.08
C SER A 92 -62.16 -5.27 -5.14
N GLN A 93 -61.15 -5.48 -5.98
CA GLN A 93 -60.17 -6.57 -5.79
C GLN A 93 -58.92 -6.05 -5.08
N GLU A 94 -58.73 -6.43 -3.81
CA GLU A 94 -57.40 -6.40 -3.19
C GLU A 94 -56.54 -7.52 -3.79
N SER A 95 -55.42 -7.17 -4.43
CA SER A 95 -54.46 -8.17 -4.90
C SER A 95 -53.65 -8.73 -3.72
N LYS A 96 -54.05 -9.90 -3.21
CA LYS A 96 -53.26 -10.66 -2.23
C LYS A 96 -51.87 -10.98 -2.80
N GLN A 97 -50.85 -10.22 -2.39
CA GLN A 97 -49.47 -10.50 -2.78
C GLN A 97 -48.97 -11.73 -2.02
N THR A 98 -48.61 -12.77 -2.78
CA THR A 98 -47.88 -13.94 -2.29
C THR A 98 -46.57 -13.49 -1.62
N PRO A 99 -46.08 -14.16 -0.55
CA PRO A 99 -44.78 -13.85 0.03
C PRO A 99 -43.68 -13.86 -1.05
N LYS A 100 -42.87 -12.80 -1.11
CA LYS A 100 -41.77 -12.71 -2.08
C LYS A 100 -40.65 -13.66 -1.71
N ASP A 101 -40.15 -14.36 -2.72
CA ASP A 101 -39.00 -15.25 -2.63
C ASP A 101 -37.77 -14.48 -2.11
N PRO A 102 -37.01 -15.00 -1.12
CA PRO A 102 -35.79 -14.36 -0.64
C PRO A 102 -34.71 -14.19 -1.72
N ASN A 103 -34.75 -14.95 -2.82
CA ASN A 103 -33.95 -14.69 -4.01
C ASN A 103 -34.85 -14.17 -5.15
N PRO A 104 -34.82 -12.85 -5.46
CA PRO A 104 -35.54 -12.35 -6.63
C PRO A 104 -34.93 -12.94 -7.91
N MET A 105 -35.79 -13.45 -8.79
CA MET A 105 -35.43 -14.09 -10.05
C MET A 105 -35.81 -13.20 -11.23
N ASP A 106 -34.89 -12.99 -12.17
CA ASP A 106 -35.13 -12.37 -13.47
C ASP A 106 -35.37 -13.43 -14.56
N SER A 107 -36.08 -13.03 -15.61
CA SER A 107 -36.33 -13.84 -16.81
C SER A 107 -35.57 -13.24 -18.00
N LEU A 108 -34.53 -13.92 -18.46
CA LEU A 108 -33.82 -13.59 -19.70
C LEU A 108 -34.47 -14.32 -20.86
N SER A 109 -35.18 -13.61 -21.73
CA SER A 109 -35.75 -14.19 -22.95
C SER A 109 -35.37 -13.41 -24.19
N GLY A 110 -35.39 -14.11 -25.33
CA GLY A 110 -34.94 -13.57 -26.59
C GLY A 110 -35.03 -14.57 -27.74
N GLU A 111 -34.42 -14.20 -28.86
CA GLU A 111 -34.29 -15.03 -30.06
C GLU A 111 -32.82 -15.19 -30.48
N VAL A 112 -32.50 -16.38 -30.99
CA VAL A 112 -31.24 -16.67 -31.69
C VAL A 112 -31.53 -16.64 -33.19
N VAL A 113 -30.72 -15.89 -33.94
CA VAL A 113 -30.82 -15.80 -35.40
C VAL A 113 -29.49 -16.09 -36.10
N ASP A 114 -29.55 -16.52 -37.36
CA ASP A 114 -28.40 -16.66 -38.24
C ASP A 114 -27.90 -15.30 -38.76
N GLU A 115 -26.87 -15.32 -39.60
CA GLU A 115 -26.28 -14.12 -40.21
C GLU A 115 -27.25 -13.37 -41.14
N SER A 116 -28.25 -14.07 -41.71
CA SER A 116 -29.32 -13.49 -42.54
C SER A 116 -30.52 -12.98 -41.71
N GLY A 117 -30.56 -13.28 -40.41
CA GLY A 117 -31.64 -12.91 -39.49
C GLY A 117 -32.76 -13.95 -39.34
N ASN A 118 -32.62 -15.15 -39.90
CA ASN A 118 -33.61 -16.22 -39.72
C ASN A 118 -33.49 -16.86 -38.32
N PRO A 119 -34.59 -17.27 -37.67
CA PRO A 119 -34.52 -17.92 -36.36
C PRO A 119 -33.83 -19.29 -36.39
N VAL A 120 -32.99 -19.58 -35.39
CA VAL A 120 -32.22 -20.82 -35.30
C VAL A 120 -32.75 -21.72 -34.19
N ALA A 121 -33.43 -22.79 -34.60
CA ALA A 121 -33.90 -23.86 -33.72
C ALA A 121 -32.77 -24.83 -33.32
N GLY A 122 -32.88 -25.46 -32.15
CA GLY A 122 -31.94 -26.50 -31.72
C GLY A 122 -30.57 -25.99 -31.24
N ALA A 123 -30.41 -24.68 -31.00
CA ALA A 123 -29.19 -24.10 -30.45
C ALA A 123 -29.24 -24.08 -28.92
N GLU A 124 -28.19 -24.50 -28.23
CA GLU A 124 -28.05 -24.31 -26.79
C GLU A 124 -27.65 -22.87 -26.49
N VAL A 125 -28.41 -22.19 -25.60
CA VAL A 125 -28.11 -20.88 -25.04
C VAL A 125 -27.75 -21.05 -23.56
N THR A 126 -26.56 -20.58 -23.16
CA THR A 126 -25.97 -20.81 -21.83
C THR A 126 -25.53 -19.50 -21.20
N LEU A 127 -25.89 -19.27 -19.92
CA LEU A 127 -25.41 -18.12 -19.15
C LEU A 127 -24.08 -18.44 -18.44
N GLU A 128 -23.00 -17.80 -18.86
CA GLU A 128 -21.67 -17.98 -18.30
C GLU A 128 -21.53 -17.23 -16.96
N THR A 129 -21.67 -17.95 -15.84
CA THR A 129 -21.55 -17.41 -14.47
C THR A 129 -20.15 -17.62 -13.87
N PHE A 130 -19.89 -17.01 -12.70
CA PHE A 130 -18.69 -17.28 -11.89
C PHE A 130 -18.88 -18.42 -10.86
N THR A 131 -20.01 -19.11 -10.93
CA THR A 131 -20.36 -20.24 -10.06
C THR A 131 -20.38 -21.54 -10.87
N ASP A 132 -20.34 -22.68 -10.19
CA ASP A 132 -20.37 -24.00 -10.84
C ASP A 132 -21.70 -24.24 -11.60
N THR A 133 -22.76 -23.49 -11.27
CA THR A 133 -24.03 -23.50 -12.02
C THR A 133 -23.95 -22.64 -13.29
N ARG A 134 -24.18 -23.26 -14.45
CA ARG A 134 -24.40 -22.60 -15.75
C ARG A 134 -25.83 -22.88 -16.23
N PRO A 135 -26.78 -21.95 -16.07
CA PRO A 135 -28.12 -22.11 -16.62
C PRO A 135 -28.08 -22.17 -18.14
N SER A 136 -28.52 -23.27 -18.75
CA SER A 136 -28.66 -23.42 -20.21
C SER A 136 -30.02 -23.98 -20.62
N MET A 137 -30.35 -23.79 -21.91
CA MET A 137 -31.51 -24.42 -22.56
C MET A 137 -31.35 -24.44 -24.08
N THR A 138 -32.10 -25.30 -24.77
CA THR A 138 -32.18 -25.34 -26.24
C THR A 138 -33.27 -24.39 -26.77
N THR A 139 -33.03 -23.73 -27.92
CA THR A 139 -34.02 -22.88 -28.59
C THR A 139 -35.19 -23.66 -29.20
N GLY A 140 -36.38 -23.04 -29.17
CA GLY A 140 -37.58 -23.54 -29.84
C GLY A 140 -37.49 -23.49 -31.37
N ALA A 141 -38.51 -24.03 -32.05
CA ALA A 141 -38.61 -24.01 -33.52
C ALA A 141 -38.67 -22.60 -34.13
N ASP A 142 -39.01 -21.60 -33.31
CA ASP A 142 -39.05 -20.17 -33.61
C ASP A 142 -37.77 -19.43 -33.16
N GLY A 143 -36.70 -20.17 -32.83
CA GLY A 143 -35.41 -19.65 -32.36
C GLY A 143 -35.42 -19.05 -30.96
N ARG A 144 -36.53 -19.15 -30.20
CA ARG A 144 -36.65 -18.45 -28.91
C ARG A 144 -36.09 -19.22 -27.72
N PHE A 145 -35.63 -18.47 -26.72
CA PHE A 145 -35.18 -18.96 -25.42
C PHE A 145 -35.78 -18.14 -24.26
N LYS A 146 -35.83 -18.73 -23.07
CA LYS A 146 -36.23 -18.11 -21.79
C LYS A 146 -35.54 -18.78 -20.60
N LEU A 147 -34.42 -18.22 -20.14
CA LEU A 147 -33.75 -18.62 -18.90
C LEU A 147 -34.34 -17.86 -17.71
N THR A 148 -34.43 -18.50 -16.53
CA THR A 148 -34.87 -17.86 -15.27
C THR A 148 -33.78 -18.02 -14.23
N VAL A 149 -33.21 -16.91 -13.73
CA VAL A 149 -31.99 -16.90 -12.90
C VAL A 149 -32.06 -15.80 -11.83
N PRO A 150 -31.32 -15.89 -10.70
CA PRO A 150 -31.33 -14.82 -9.70
C PRO A 150 -30.81 -13.49 -10.26
N VAL A 151 -31.37 -12.36 -9.81
CA VAL A 151 -30.95 -10.99 -10.24
C VAL A 151 -29.43 -10.76 -10.11
N THR A 152 -28.81 -11.40 -9.13
CA THR A 152 -27.36 -11.30 -8.82
C THR A 152 -26.47 -12.08 -9.79
N THR A 153 -26.99 -13.05 -10.55
CA THR A 153 -26.14 -13.94 -11.36
C THR A 153 -25.85 -13.40 -12.76
N TRP A 154 -26.78 -12.67 -13.39
CA TRP A 154 -26.71 -12.30 -14.82
C TRP A 154 -26.00 -10.98 -15.14
N LYS A 155 -25.95 -10.02 -14.20
CA LYS A 155 -25.36 -8.69 -14.45
C LYS A 155 -23.88 -8.81 -14.82
N TRP A 156 -23.47 -8.20 -15.93
CA TRP A 156 -22.10 -8.30 -16.47
C TRP A 156 -21.66 -9.75 -16.75
N ARG A 157 -22.59 -10.60 -17.20
CA ARG A 157 -22.31 -11.93 -17.77
C ARG A 157 -22.48 -11.94 -19.27
N THR A 158 -22.14 -13.08 -19.85
CA THR A 158 -22.26 -13.34 -21.28
C THR A 158 -23.20 -14.54 -21.45
N LEU A 159 -24.21 -14.40 -22.30
CA LEU A 159 -24.89 -15.55 -22.89
C LEU A 159 -24.01 -16.06 -24.02
N SER A 160 -23.60 -17.31 -23.96
CA SER A 160 -23.04 -18.04 -25.10
C SER A 160 -24.17 -18.77 -25.83
N VAL A 161 -24.03 -18.94 -27.15
CA VAL A 161 -24.93 -19.78 -27.94
C VAL A 161 -24.14 -20.70 -28.87
N ARG A 162 -24.54 -21.97 -28.95
CA ARG A 162 -23.85 -23.03 -29.69
C ARG A 162 -24.86 -23.95 -30.39
N ARG A 163 -24.51 -24.46 -31.58
CA ARG A 163 -25.28 -25.52 -32.25
C ARG A 163 -24.35 -26.69 -32.59
N GLU A 164 -24.62 -27.84 -31.97
CA GLU A 164 -23.85 -29.07 -32.21
C GLU A 164 -23.97 -29.57 -33.66
N GLY A 165 -22.99 -30.35 -34.10
CA GLY A 165 -22.88 -30.86 -35.47
C GLY A 165 -22.46 -29.80 -36.50
N GLU A 166 -23.13 -28.65 -36.53
CA GLU A 166 -22.95 -27.61 -37.55
C GLU A 166 -21.79 -26.64 -37.28
N ARG A 167 -21.22 -26.66 -36.07
CA ARG A 167 -20.11 -25.78 -35.63
C ARG A 167 -20.45 -24.28 -35.64
N PHE A 168 -21.70 -23.89 -35.38
CA PHE A 168 -22.08 -22.48 -35.23
C PHE A 168 -21.97 -22.02 -33.77
N GLN A 169 -21.44 -20.81 -33.54
CA GLN A 169 -21.37 -20.16 -32.22
C GLN A 169 -21.65 -18.65 -32.27
N GLY A 170 -21.97 -18.08 -31.11
CA GLY A 170 -22.13 -16.64 -30.90
C GLY A 170 -22.15 -16.26 -29.42
N THR A 171 -22.07 -14.96 -29.10
CA THR A 171 -22.18 -14.48 -27.71
C THR A 171 -22.95 -13.16 -27.62
N LEU A 172 -23.50 -12.86 -26.42
CA LEU A 172 -24.12 -11.59 -26.07
C LEU A 172 -23.76 -11.24 -24.62
N THR A 173 -23.02 -10.14 -24.41
CA THR A 173 -22.71 -9.63 -23.06
C THR A 173 -23.83 -8.72 -22.57
N LEU A 174 -24.24 -8.92 -21.31
CA LEU A 174 -25.37 -8.27 -20.66
C LEU A 174 -24.88 -7.11 -19.78
N ASP A 175 -25.28 -5.89 -20.13
CA ASP A 175 -25.04 -4.70 -19.30
C ASP A 175 -25.80 -4.82 -17.96
N GLY A 176 -25.15 -4.50 -16.84
CA GLY A 176 -25.75 -4.60 -15.51
C GLY A 176 -26.96 -3.68 -15.27
N ASN A 177 -27.22 -2.72 -16.16
CA ASN A 177 -28.29 -1.72 -16.07
C ASN A 177 -29.48 -2.02 -17.00
N LEU A 178 -29.50 -3.17 -17.70
CA LEU A 178 -30.64 -3.58 -18.53
C LEU A 178 -31.95 -3.61 -17.72
N THR A 179 -33.01 -3.04 -18.29
CA THR A 179 -34.36 -3.08 -17.70
C THR A 179 -34.98 -4.47 -17.85
N SER A 180 -35.95 -4.80 -16.98
CA SER A 180 -36.70 -6.07 -17.07
C SER A 180 -37.43 -6.27 -18.40
N GLU A 181 -37.69 -5.21 -19.17
CA GLU A 181 -38.22 -5.30 -20.54
C GLU A 181 -37.11 -5.66 -21.55
N ALA A 182 -35.93 -5.02 -21.44
CA ALA A 182 -34.79 -5.32 -22.30
C ALA A 182 -34.29 -6.76 -22.13
N LEU A 183 -34.27 -7.26 -20.88
CA LEU A 183 -33.99 -8.66 -20.56
C LEU A 183 -34.95 -9.66 -21.20
N GLN A 184 -36.16 -9.24 -21.57
CA GLN A 184 -37.15 -10.09 -22.22
C GLN A 184 -37.12 -10.01 -23.76
N LYS A 185 -36.30 -9.12 -24.32
CA LYS A 185 -36.20 -8.81 -25.76
C LYS A 185 -34.76 -8.96 -26.29
N LEU A 186 -33.99 -9.88 -25.71
CA LEU A 186 -32.61 -10.12 -26.11
C LEU A 186 -32.55 -10.70 -27.54
N LYS A 187 -31.51 -10.34 -28.31
CA LYS A 187 -31.27 -10.89 -29.64
C LYS A 187 -29.84 -11.34 -29.79
N MET A 188 -29.64 -12.63 -30.06
CA MET A 188 -28.34 -13.24 -30.24
C MET A 188 -28.16 -13.60 -31.71
N LYS A 189 -26.97 -13.36 -32.27
CA LYS A 189 -26.57 -13.88 -33.58
C LYS A 189 -25.70 -15.11 -33.40
N ILE A 190 -25.81 -16.06 -34.32
CA ILE A 190 -24.94 -17.24 -34.40
C ILE A 190 -24.31 -17.31 -35.80
N ALA A 191 -23.02 -17.61 -35.87
CA ALA A 191 -22.23 -17.61 -37.10
C ALA A 191 -21.28 -18.84 -37.14
N PRO A 192 -20.72 -19.22 -38.30
CA PRO A 192 -19.79 -20.34 -38.40
C PRO A 192 -18.55 -20.09 -37.52
N ALA A 193 -18.22 -21.03 -36.62
CA ALA A 193 -17.15 -20.85 -35.66
C ALA A 193 -15.76 -20.96 -36.30
N ARG A 194 -14.81 -20.14 -35.84
CA ARG A 194 -13.38 -20.26 -36.15
C ARG A 194 -12.81 -21.47 -35.43
N GLU A 195 -12.18 -22.36 -36.19
CA GLU A 195 -11.43 -23.51 -35.67
C GLU A 195 -10.03 -23.07 -35.19
N ILE A 196 -9.58 -23.65 -34.07
CA ILE A 196 -8.34 -23.37 -33.35
C ILE A 196 -7.63 -24.71 -33.15
N SER A 197 -6.49 -24.91 -33.81
CA SER A 197 -5.79 -26.19 -33.88
C SER A 197 -4.51 -26.17 -33.06
N VAL A 198 -4.46 -26.94 -31.97
CA VAL A 198 -3.30 -26.99 -31.07
C VAL A 198 -2.66 -28.35 -31.12
N ARG A 199 -1.34 -28.39 -31.32
CA ARG A 199 -0.51 -29.57 -31.09
C ARG A 199 0.24 -29.42 -29.78
N VAL A 200 0.29 -30.49 -28.99
CA VAL A 200 0.99 -30.54 -27.70
C VAL A 200 2.05 -31.63 -27.74
N VAL A 201 3.28 -31.26 -27.40
CA VAL A 201 4.43 -32.17 -27.36
C VAL A 201 5.20 -32.06 -26.05
N ASP A 202 5.96 -33.08 -25.70
CA ASP A 202 6.91 -33.05 -24.57
C ASP A 202 8.22 -32.33 -24.95
N GLY A 203 9.12 -32.16 -23.97
CA GLY A 203 10.48 -31.64 -24.20
C GLY A 203 11.38 -32.52 -25.10
N LEU A 204 10.90 -33.66 -25.59
CA LEU A 204 11.54 -34.52 -26.59
C LEU A 204 10.78 -34.49 -27.95
N GLN A 205 9.88 -33.52 -28.13
CA GLN A 205 9.00 -33.33 -29.29
C GLN A 205 8.04 -34.49 -29.60
N LYS A 206 7.78 -35.38 -28.63
CA LYS A 206 6.81 -36.47 -28.78
C LYS A 206 5.39 -35.96 -28.49
N PRO A 207 4.37 -36.42 -29.23
CA PRO A 207 2.97 -36.16 -28.90
C PRO A 207 2.60 -36.42 -27.44
N VAL A 208 1.86 -35.49 -26.83
CA VAL A 208 1.25 -35.70 -25.50
C VAL A 208 -0.26 -35.90 -25.67
N PRO A 209 -0.77 -37.14 -25.64
CA PRO A 209 -2.22 -37.42 -25.64
C PRO A 209 -2.84 -37.14 -24.27
N GLY A 210 -4.12 -36.78 -24.22
CA GLY A 210 -4.83 -36.47 -22.97
C GLY A 210 -4.21 -35.30 -22.19
N ALA A 211 -3.76 -34.26 -22.89
CA ALA A 211 -3.42 -32.96 -22.32
C ALA A 211 -4.63 -32.03 -22.46
N THR A 212 -4.95 -31.28 -21.41
CA THR A 212 -6.04 -30.30 -21.42
C THR A 212 -5.58 -29.05 -22.17
N VAL A 213 -6.15 -28.81 -23.35
CA VAL A 213 -5.99 -27.58 -24.13
C VAL A 213 -7.15 -26.64 -23.82
N GLY A 214 -6.88 -25.35 -23.69
CA GLY A 214 -7.91 -24.34 -23.47
C GLY A 214 -7.57 -22.99 -24.07
N VAL A 215 -8.60 -22.17 -24.26
CA VAL A 215 -8.47 -20.81 -24.78
C VAL A 215 -9.08 -19.82 -23.80
N VAL A 216 -8.34 -18.74 -23.52
CA VAL A 216 -8.88 -17.53 -22.91
C VAL A 216 -9.25 -16.58 -24.04
N ALA A 217 -10.53 -16.24 -24.15
CA ALA A 217 -11.05 -15.26 -25.09
C ALA A 217 -12.02 -14.30 -24.39
N ASN A 218 -12.02 -13.03 -24.80
CA ASN A 218 -12.78 -11.94 -24.18
C ASN A 218 -12.68 -11.92 -22.62
N TYR A 219 -11.48 -12.18 -22.10
CA TYR A 219 -11.13 -12.31 -20.67
C TYR A 219 -11.83 -13.44 -19.90
N ARG A 220 -12.28 -14.49 -20.59
CA ARG A 220 -12.93 -15.68 -19.99
C ARG A 220 -12.41 -16.98 -20.62
N SER A 221 -12.54 -18.11 -19.92
CA SER A 221 -12.35 -19.41 -20.57
C SER A 221 -13.46 -19.64 -21.61
N ALA A 222 -13.08 -19.98 -22.84
CA ALA A 222 -14.02 -20.34 -23.91
C ALA A 222 -14.44 -21.83 -23.88
N GLY A 223 -13.93 -22.59 -22.91
CA GLY A 223 -14.00 -24.05 -22.83
C GLY A 223 -12.61 -24.69 -22.81
N VAL A 224 -12.59 -26.02 -22.88
CA VAL A 224 -11.40 -26.87 -22.99
C VAL A 224 -11.64 -28.02 -23.97
N SER A 225 -10.56 -28.65 -24.44
CA SER A 225 -10.57 -29.92 -25.19
C SER A 225 -9.38 -30.77 -24.73
N GLU A 226 -9.44 -32.08 -24.89
CA GLU A 226 -8.28 -32.96 -24.71
C GLU A 226 -7.58 -33.23 -26.04
N THR A 227 -6.29 -33.59 -25.98
CA THR A 227 -5.50 -34.01 -27.14
C THR A 227 -5.67 -35.49 -27.49
N ASP A 228 -5.72 -35.77 -28.79
CA ASP A 228 -5.75 -37.12 -29.37
C ASP A 228 -4.39 -37.85 -29.27
N ALA A 229 -4.32 -39.05 -29.85
CA ALA A 229 -3.10 -39.88 -29.89
C ALA A 229 -1.90 -39.21 -30.62
N ASP A 230 -2.16 -38.28 -31.54
CA ASP A 230 -1.15 -37.48 -32.25
C ASP A 230 -0.78 -36.19 -31.49
N GLY A 231 -1.37 -35.97 -30.31
CA GLY A 231 -1.17 -34.79 -29.48
C GLY A 231 -1.94 -33.57 -29.98
N LYS A 232 -3.00 -33.74 -30.77
CA LYS A 232 -3.77 -32.65 -31.39
C LYS A 232 -5.09 -32.43 -30.67
N ALA A 233 -5.46 -31.18 -30.46
CA ALA A 233 -6.79 -30.77 -29.99
C ALA A 233 -7.31 -29.62 -30.85
N ASN A 234 -8.57 -29.72 -31.29
CA ASN A 234 -9.24 -28.67 -32.04
C ASN A 234 -10.36 -28.06 -31.20
N MET A 235 -10.42 -26.74 -31.16
CA MET A 235 -11.45 -25.97 -30.45
C MET A 235 -12.17 -25.01 -31.41
N TYR A 236 -13.37 -24.57 -31.04
CA TYR A 236 -14.20 -23.70 -31.86
C TYR A 236 -14.60 -22.44 -31.09
N LEU A 237 -14.49 -21.28 -31.73
CA LEU A 237 -14.78 -19.96 -31.16
C LEU A 237 -15.72 -19.16 -32.08
N PRO A 238 -16.49 -18.20 -31.55
CA PRO A 238 -17.03 -17.10 -32.35
C PRO A 238 -15.92 -16.39 -33.17
N GLN A 239 -16.27 -15.88 -34.36
CA GLN A 239 -15.32 -15.20 -35.25
C GLN A 239 -14.76 -13.91 -34.64
N ASP A 240 -15.61 -13.19 -33.89
CA ASP A 240 -15.35 -11.94 -33.17
C ASP A 240 -14.64 -12.14 -31.82
N ALA A 241 -14.36 -13.38 -31.41
CA ALA A 241 -13.69 -13.65 -30.13
C ALA A 241 -12.23 -13.20 -30.16
N ILE A 242 -11.87 -12.22 -29.32
CA ILE A 242 -10.49 -11.79 -29.12
C ILE A 242 -9.81 -12.81 -28.21
N ILE A 243 -8.87 -13.58 -28.75
CA ILE A 243 -8.05 -14.54 -28.01
C ILE A 243 -7.02 -13.74 -27.18
N GLN A 244 -6.96 -13.96 -25.87
CA GLN A 244 -5.86 -13.47 -25.03
C GLN A 244 -4.75 -14.52 -24.94
N HIS A 245 -5.10 -15.78 -24.66
CA HIS A 245 -4.14 -16.85 -24.45
C HIS A 245 -4.67 -18.19 -25.00
N VAL A 246 -3.78 -19.03 -25.51
CA VAL A 246 -4.04 -20.46 -25.76
C VAL A 246 -3.04 -21.27 -24.93
N TYR A 247 -3.53 -22.21 -24.12
CA TYR A 247 -2.73 -23.00 -23.20
C TYR A 247 -2.93 -24.50 -23.39
N ALA A 248 -1.93 -25.28 -22.97
CA ALA A 248 -1.98 -26.72 -22.81
C ALA A 248 -1.38 -27.09 -21.45
N ALA A 249 -2.05 -27.97 -20.71
CA ALA A 249 -1.59 -28.42 -19.40
C ALA A 249 -1.86 -29.91 -19.20
N LYS A 250 -0.96 -30.60 -18.50
CA LYS A 250 -1.15 -31.98 -18.05
C LYS A 250 -0.35 -32.25 -16.77
N ASN A 251 -1.01 -32.84 -15.77
CA ASN A 251 -0.35 -33.31 -14.55
C ASN A 251 0.85 -34.20 -14.90
N GLU A 252 1.93 -34.06 -14.13
CA GLU A 252 3.19 -34.80 -14.25
C GLU A 252 4.00 -34.53 -15.55
N VAL A 253 3.46 -33.76 -16.51
CA VAL A 253 4.13 -33.44 -17.78
C VAL A 253 4.44 -31.95 -17.93
N GLY A 254 3.54 -31.04 -17.54
CA GLY A 254 3.80 -29.59 -17.51
C GLY A 254 2.64 -28.70 -17.95
N LEU A 255 2.97 -27.43 -18.19
CA LEU A 255 2.09 -26.41 -18.76
C LEU A 255 2.88 -25.50 -19.72
N ASP A 256 2.26 -25.14 -20.84
CA ASP A 256 2.73 -24.08 -21.74
C ASP A 256 1.54 -23.26 -22.24
N TYR A 257 1.76 -21.97 -22.53
CA TYR A 257 0.77 -21.08 -23.12
C TYR A 257 1.43 -20.06 -24.05
N ARG A 258 0.69 -19.60 -25.06
CA ARG A 258 1.04 -18.46 -25.92
C ARG A 258 0.02 -17.34 -25.73
N SER A 259 0.48 -16.10 -25.68
CA SER A 259 -0.38 -14.90 -25.59
C SER A 259 -0.51 -14.19 -26.93
N PHE A 260 -1.73 -13.74 -27.25
CA PHE A 260 -2.13 -13.09 -28.50
C PHE A 260 -2.59 -11.64 -28.26
N VAL A 261 -1.90 -10.97 -27.33
CA VAL A 261 -2.15 -9.59 -26.88
C VAL A 261 -0.86 -8.83 -26.67
N LEU A 262 -0.90 -7.51 -26.82
CA LEU A 262 0.20 -6.63 -26.46
C LEU A 262 0.34 -6.51 -24.93
N PRO A 263 1.57 -6.36 -24.40
CA PRO A 263 1.82 -6.00 -23.01
C PRO A 263 1.01 -4.78 -22.55
N ARG A 264 0.57 -4.75 -21.29
CA ARG A 264 -0.35 -3.70 -20.76
C ARG A 264 0.10 -2.26 -21.02
N ASN A 265 1.41 -2.00 -20.95
CA ASN A 265 2.05 -0.72 -21.29
C ASN A 265 2.04 -0.41 -22.80
N GLN A 266 2.20 -1.43 -23.65
CA GLN A 266 2.20 -1.28 -25.11
C GLN A 266 0.80 -1.18 -25.74
N ARG A 267 -0.28 -1.51 -25.01
CA ARG A 267 -1.67 -1.38 -25.49
C ARG A 267 -2.09 0.03 -25.95
N ASN A 268 -1.30 1.07 -25.69
CA ASN A 268 -1.53 2.44 -26.17
C ASN A 268 -0.70 2.82 -27.43
N ASP A 269 0.25 1.98 -27.85
CA ASP A 269 1.01 2.14 -29.10
C ASP A 269 0.10 1.80 -30.29
N ARG A 270 -0.06 2.77 -31.20
CA ARG A 270 -0.92 2.69 -32.38
C ARG A 270 -0.19 2.14 -33.62
N LYS A 271 1.12 1.87 -33.50
CA LYS A 271 1.95 1.19 -34.51
C LYS A 271 2.26 -0.27 -34.12
N ALA A 272 2.08 -0.64 -32.86
CA ALA A 272 2.27 -2.00 -32.38
C ALA A 272 1.31 -2.98 -33.06
N VAL A 273 1.85 -4.07 -33.60
CA VAL A 273 1.08 -5.14 -34.24
C VAL A 273 0.62 -6.13 -33.17
N VAL A 274 -0.69 -6.23 -32.95
CA VAL A 274 -1.27 -7.26 -32.07
C VAL A 274 -1.03 -8.64 -32.68
N PRO A 275 -0.47 -9.63 -31.96
CA PRO A 275 -0.23 -10.96 -32.53
C PRO A 275 -1.54 -11.69 -32.86
N GLU A 276 -1.75 -12.02 -34.14
CA GLU A 276 -2.87 -12.87 -34.56
C GLU A 276 -2.60 -14.36 -34.30
N TYR A 277 -3.68 -15.15 -34.15
CA TYR A 277 -3.57 -16.60 -34.05
C TYR A 277 -3.32 -17.24 -35.43
N PRO A 278 -2.25 -18.05 -35.63
CA PRO A 278 -1.91 -18.62 -36.93
C PRO A 278 -2.99 -19.58 -37.49
N LYS A 279 -3.19 -19.57 -38.81
CA LYS A 279 -4.25 -20.36 -39.48
C LYS A 279 -3.92 -21.86 -39.53
N GLU A 280 -2.63 -22.17 -39.53
CA GLU A 280 -2.04 -23.50 -39.41
C GLU A 280 -2.10 -24.07 -37.98
N GLY A 281 -2.51 -23.26 -37.00
CA GLY A 281 -2.51 -23.63 -35.59
C GLY A 281 -1.18 -23.34 -34.87
N ILE A 282 -1.03 -23.83 -33.65
CA ILE A 282 0.19 -23.65 -32.84
C ILE A 282 0.69 -24.97 -32.23
N THR A 283 1.98 -25.01 -31.87
CA THR A 283 2.55 -26.08 -31.03
C THR A 283 2.91 -25.52 -29.65
N LEU A 284 2.50 -26.24 -28.60
CA LEU A 284 2.80 -25.98 -27.20
C LEU A 284 3.66 -27.12 -26.62
N PHE A 285 4.61 -26.77 -25.74
CA PHE A 285 5.71 -27.64 -25.32
C PHE A 285 5.68 -27.86 -23.80
N LEU A 286 5.33 -29.07 -23.36
CA LEU A 286 5.28 -29.43 -21.94
C LEU A 286 6.68 -29.88 -21.49
N GLU A 287 7.49 -28.91 -21.07
CA GLU A 287 8.93 -29.06 -20.75
C GLU A 287 9.20 -29.57 -19.32
N GLY A 288 8.29 -30.35 -18.74
CA GLY A 288 8.41 -30.91 -17.38
C GLY A 288 7.82 -30.03 -16.28
N VAL A 289 7.94 -30.51 -15.03
CA VAL A 289 7.25 -29.96 -13.85
C VAL A 289 8.18 -29.69 -12.65
N LYS A 290 7.76 -28.75 -11.79
CA LYS A 290 8.23 -28.53 -10.42
C LYS A 290 7.01 -28.58 -9.46
N PRO A 291 6.49 -29.77 -9.10
CA PRO A 291 5.23 -29.89 -8.36
C PRO A 291 5.20 -29.11 -7.04
N LEU A 292 4.03 -28.57 -6.70
CA LEU A 292 3.79 -27.85 -5.44
C LEU A 292 2.77 -28.60 -4.57
N THR A 293 3.22 -29.07 -3.42
CA THR A 293 2.37 -29.55 -2.32
C THR A 293 1.98 -28.37 -1.41
N VAL A 294 0.69 -28.07 -1.28
CA VAL A 294 0.19 -27.07 -0.32
C VAL A 294 -0.52 -27.78 0.84
N THR A 295 -0.20 -27.41 2.07
CA THR A 295 -0.87 -27.89 3.28
C THR A 295 -1.60 -26.74 3.97
N ALA A 296 -2.92 -26.83 4.08
CA ALA A 296 -3.76 -25.83 4.73
C ALA A 296 -4.17 -26.25 6.14
N LYS A 297 -3.96 -25.34 7.10
CA LYS A 297 -4.32 -25.52 8.51
C LYS A 297 -5.05 -24.31 9.08
N THR A 298 -5.69 -24.49 10.23
CA THR A 298 -6.06 -23.38 11.12
C THR A 298 -4.80 -22.75 11.73
N VAL A 299 -4.94 -21.58 12.35
CA VAL A 299 -3.88 -20.98 13.18
C VAL A 299 -3.46 -21.89 14.36
N ASP A 300 -4.37 -22.74 14.83
CA ASP A 300 -4.15 -23.77 15.87
C ASP A 300 -3.54 -25.07 15.30
N ALA A 301 -3.06 -25.03 14.05
CA ALA A 301 -2.46 -26.13 13.30
C ALA A 301 -3.38 -27.34 12.99
N GLU A 302 -4.71 -27.22 13.14
CA GLU A 302 -5.65 -28.26 12.70
C GLU A 302 -5.70 -28.33 11.15
N PRO A 303 -5.64 -29.51 10.51
CA PRO A 303 -5.76 -29.60 9.05
C PRO A 303 -7.16 -29.17 8.56
N ILE A 304 -7.24 -28.39 7.49
CA ILE A 304 -8.52 -27.97 6.89
C ILE A 304 -8.85 -28.85 5.67
N PRO A 305 -9.80 -29.82 5.76
CA PRO A 305 -10.22 -30.65 4.64
C PRO A 305 -11.25 -29.93 3.74
N GLY A 306 -11.27 -30.28 2.45
CA GLY A 306 -12.25 -29.78 1.47
C GLY A 306 -12.07 -28.33 1.03
N LEU A 307 -11.05 -27.63 1.54
CA LEU A 307 -10.72 -26.26 1.15
C LEU A 307 -10.27 -26.22 -0.30
N MET A 308 -10.87 -25.33 -1.09
CA MET A 308 -10.49 -25.16 -2.50
C MET A 308 -9.32 -24.17 -2.61
N LEU A 309 -8.24 -24.59 -3.26
CA LEU A 309 -7.02 -23.80 -3.49
C LEU A 309 -6.76 -23.63 -5.00
N TYR A 310 -6.30 -22.45 -5.41
CA TYR A 310 -5.84 -22.20 -6.78
C TYR A 310 -4.60 -21.28 -6.83
N VAL A 311 -3.77 -21.46 -7.87
CA VAL A 311 -2.72 -20.51 -8.26
C VAL A 311 -3.36 -19.37 -9.05
N TRP A 312 -3.06 -18.10 -8.77
CA TRP A 312 -3.74 -16.97 -9.42
C TRP A 312 -3.23 -16.67 -10.83
N LEU A 313 -1.93 -16.38 -10.94
CA LEU A 313 -1.25 -15.83 -12.11
C LEU A 313 0.01 -16.67 -12.36
N LEU A 314 0.38 -16.80 -13.62
CA LEU A 314 1.54 -17.55 -14.08
C LEU A 314 2.21 -16.76 -15.20
N GLN A 315 3.48 -16.40 -15.06
CA GLN A 315 4.20 -15.57 -16.02
C GLN A 315 5.29 -16.38 -16.71
N LYS A 316 5.02 -16.86 -17.92
CA LYS A 316 6.05 -17.53 -18.71
C LYS A 316 7.12 -16.51 -19.16
N PRO A 317 8.42 -16.81 -19.02
CA PRO A 317 9.48 -15.99 -19.60
C PRO A 317 9.29 -15.80 -21.11
N GLY A 318 9.22 -14.54 -21.56
CA GLY A 318 9.04 -14.17 -22.97
C GLY A 318 7.58 -13.99 -23.43
N GLU A 319 6.57 -14.37 -22.65
CA GLU A 319 5.16 -14.11 -23.01
C GLU A 319 4.72 -12.69 -22.55
N PRO A 320 3.99 -11.92 -23.38
CA PRO A 320 3.67 -10.51 -23.12
C PRO A 320 2.70 -10.22 -21.97
N GLU A 321 1.91 -11.21 -21.53
CA GLU A 321 1.02 -11.09 -20.36
C GLU A 321 0.90 -12.42 -19.57
N GLU A 322 0.67 -12.29 -18.27
CA GLU A 322 0.41 -13.36 -17.29
C GLU A 322 -0.87 -14.16 -17.65
N LEU A 323 -0.82 -15.49 -17.55
CA LEU A 323 -2.02 -16.33 -17.64
C LEU A 323 -2.82 -16.28 -16.32
N ASN A 324 -4.01 -15.69 -16.33
CA ASN A 324 -4.90 -15.59 -15.16
C ASN A 324 -5.75 -16.86 -14.96
N LEU A 325 -5.15 -17.82 -14.25
CA LEU A 325 -5.74 -19.13 -13.93
C LEU A 325 -7.04 -19.05 -13.09
N SER A 326 -7.26 -17.97 -12.33
CA SER A 326 -8.50 -17.80 -11.54
C SER A 326 -9.78 -17.76 -12.40
N THR A 327 -9.65 -17.48 -13.70
CA THR A 327 -10.75 -17.50 -14.69
C THR A 327 -11.05 -18.88 -15.26
N LEU A 328 -10.19 -19.88 -15.01
CA LEU A 328 -10.17 -21.18 -15.71
C LEU A 328 -10.92 -22.29 -14.94
N ARG A 329 -12.04 -21.97 -14.29
CA ARG A 329 -12.81 -22.93 -13.47
C ARG A 329 -13.32 -24.18 -14.21
N GLY A 330 -13.29 -24.18 -15.54
CA GLY A 330 -13.57 -25.36 -16.38
C GLY A 330 -12.40 -26.34 -16.55
N ALA A 331 -11.22 -26.05 -15.99
CA ALA A 331 -10.05 -26.93 -15.99
C ALA A 331 -9.70 -27.31 -14.55
N GLU A 332 -10.30 -28.41 -14.06
CA GLU A 332 -10.27 -28.82 -12.64
C GLU A 332 -8.86 -28.91 -12.04
N MET A 333 -7.84 -29.24 -12.84
CA MET A 333 -6.46 -29.35 -12.38
C MET A 333 -5.90 -28.07 -11.74
N PHE A 334 -6.42 -26.88 -12.09
CA PHE A 334 -6.01 -25.60 -11.49
C PHE A 334 -6.69 -25.30 -10.13
N PHE A 335 -7.71 -26.07 -9.74
CA PHE A 335 -8.55 -25.86 -8.57
C PHE A 335 -8.57 -27.11 -7.69
N GLN A 336 -7.60 -27.20 -6.76
CA GLN A 336 -7.39 -28.38 -5.94
C GLN A 336 -8.11 -28.30 -4.60
N LYS A 337 -8.90 -29.33 -4.26
CA LYS A 337 -9.50 -29.47 -2.92
C LYS A 337 -8.54 -30.19 -1.98
N THR A 338 -8.37 -29.67 -0.78
CA THR A 338 -7.55 -30.32 0.24
C THR A 338 -8.16 -31.63 0.73
N ASN A 339 -7.31 -32.63 0.96
CA ASN A 339 -7.72 -33.93 1.52
C ASN A 339 -7.85 -33.88 3.06
N ALA A 340 -8.14 -35.02 3.68
CA ALA A 340 -8.33 -35.16 5.14
C ALA A 340 -7.13 -34.70 6.02
N LYS A 341 -5.94 -34.47 5.43
CA LYS A 341 -4.75 -33.93 6.11
C LYS A 341 -4.48 -32.46 5.77
N GLY A 342 -5.43 -31.76 5.15
CA GLY A 342 -5.24 -30.38 4.68
C GLY A 342 -4.37 -30.26 3.42
N ARG A 343 -3.92 -31.37 2.83
CA ARG A 343 -2.99 -31.37 1.68
C ARG A 343 -3.71 -31.29 0.34
N ALA A 344 -3.21 -30.44 -0.56
CA ALA A 344 -3.55 -30.36 -1.97
C ALA A 344 -2.26 -30.39 -2.82
N ASP A 345 -2.33 -30.92 -4.04
CA ASP A 345 -1.16 -31.22 -4.88
C ASP A 345 -1.31 -30.65 -6.30
N PHE A 346 -0.44 -29.69 -6.65
CA PHE A 346 -0.39 -29.07 -7.97
C PHE A 346 0.72 -29.73 -8.80
N ASN A 347 0.39 -30.86 -9.43
CA ASN A 347 1.35 -31.71 -10.16
C ASN A 347 1.69 -31.21 -11.57
N TRP A 348 1.26 -30.01 -11.97
CA TRP A 348 1.40 -29.45 -13.32
C TRP A 348 2.27 -28.19 -13.40
N ILE A 349 2.69 -27.61 -12.25
CA ILE A 349 3.48 -26.37 -12.18
C ILE A 349 4.73 -26.54 -13.08
N PRO A 350 4.93 -25.69 -14.12
CA PRO A 350 5.91 -25.98 -15.15
C PRO A 350 7.36 -25.75 -14.67
N SER A 351 8.29 -26.50 -15.27
CA SER A 351 9.72 -26.44 -14.97
C SER A 351 10.35 -25.05 -15.18
N TRP A 352 9.82 -24.26 -16.13
CA TRP A 352 10.28 -22.90 -16.41
C TRP A 352 9.84 -21.85 -15.37
N GLU A 353 8.92 -22.18 -14.47
CA GLU A 353 8.45 -21.22 -13.46
C GLU A 353 9.52 -20.99 -12.39
N THR A 354 9.75 -19.71 -12.08
CA THR A 354 10.77 -19.20 -11.15
C THR A 354 10.28 -17.98 -10.36
N SER A 355 9.14 -17.41 -10.72
CA SER A 355 8.51 -16.27 -10.05
C SER A 355 7.68 -16.69 -8.84
N LYS A 356 7.31 -15.72 -7.98
CA LYS A 356 6.56 -15.98 -6.75
C LYS A 356 5.08 -16.25 -7.06
N LEU A 357 4.64 -17.47 -6.84
CA LEU A 357 3.26 -17.90 -7.07
C LEU A 357 2.34 -17.47 -5.93
N GLN A 358 1.19 -16.93 -6.28
CA GLN A 358 0.15 -16.52 -5.31
C GLN A 358 -0.93 -17.60 -5.25
N ILE A 359 -1.11 -18.19 -4.07
CA ILE A 359 -2.07 -19.25 -3.78
C ILE A 359 -3.25 -18.66 -3.00
N TRP A 360 -4.47 -18.85 -3.49
CA TRP A 360 -5.69 -18.34 -2.85
C TRP A 360 -6.58 -19.47 -2.32
N PRO A 361 -7.09 -19.34 -1.09
CA PRO A 361 -8.17 -20.17 -0.57
C PRO A 361 -9.55 -19.65 -1.00
N THR A 362 -10.47 -20.56 -1.33
CA THR A 362 -11.89 -20.25 -1.50
C THR A 362 -12.69 -20.98 -0.42
N SER A 363 -13.35 -20.23 0.47
CA SER A 363 -14.18 -20.77 1.56
C SER A 363 -15.23 -19.77 2.03
N ASP A 364 -16.32 -20.27 2.62
CA ASP A 364 -17.31 -19.51 3.38
C ASP A 364 -17.12 -19.63 4.91
N GLN A 365 -16.15 -20.44 5.37
CA GLN A 365 -15.82 -20.67 6.79
C GLN A 365 -14.44 -20.12 7.21
N PHE A 366 -13.52 -19.86 6.27
CA PHE A 366 -12.15 -19.43 6.54
C PHE A 366 -11.78 -18.12 5.83
N THR A 367 -10.71 -17.46 6.27
CA THR A 367 -10.24 -16.19 5.67
C THR A 367 -9.82 -16.35 4.21
N HIS A 368 -10.16 -15.34 3.40
CA HIS A 368 -9.78 -15.24 1.98
C HIS A 368 -8.56 -14.32 1.85
N GLU A 369 -7.40 -14.86 2.19
CA GLU A 369 -6.12 -14.16 2.27
C GLU A 369 -5.07 -14.96 1.49
N ARG A 370 -4.24 -14.30 0.68
CA ARG A 370 -3.33 -14.97 -0.26
C ARG A 370 -2.02 -15.37 0.42
N SER A 371 -1.55 -16.57 0.10
CA SER A 371 -0.23 -17.05 0.50
C SER A 371 0.73 -17.02 -0.67
N ILE A 372 2.01 -16.75 -0.40
CA ILE A 372 3.04 -16.61 -1.44
C ILE A 372 4.01 -17.78 -1.37
N TYR A 373 4.09 -18.56 -2.46
CA TYR A 373 5.10 -19.59 -2.66
C TYR A 373 6.28 -19.01 -3.46
N ASP A 374 7.50 -19.26 -2.99
CA ASP A 374 8.74 -18.86 -3.64
C ASP A 374 9.49 -20.10 -4.16
N PRO A 375 9.55 -20.35 -5.48
CA PRO A 375 10.21 -21.52 -6.06
C PRO A 375 11.71 -21.63 -5.72
N ALA A 376 12.38 -20.53 -5.37
CA ALA A 376 13.80 -20.53 -5.05
C ALA A 376 14.10 -20.98 -3.60
N THR A 377 13.10 -21.03 -2.71
CA THR A 377 13.30 -21.37 -1.29
C THR A 377 12.35 -22.44 -0.75
N GLY A 378 11.12 -22.55 -1.28
CA GLY A 378 10.08 -23.43 -0.74
C GLY A 378 10.17 -24.92 -1.11
N ASN A 379 11.12 -25.32 -1.98
CA ASN A 379 11.42 -26.74 -2.29
C ASN A 379 10.19 -27.64 -2.61
N GLY A 380 9.28 -27.14 -3.46
CA GLY A 380 8.03 -27.84 -3.81
C GLY A 380 6.95 -27.89 -2.72
N THR A 381 7.08 -27.13 -1.62
CA THR A 381 6.14 -27.13 -0.49
C THR A 381 5.69 -25.73 -0.06
N LEU A 382 4.45 -25.63 0.41
CA LEU A 382 3.90 -24.46 1.10
C LEU A 382 2.99 -24.90 2.25
N GLU A 383 3.08 -24.23 3.40
CA GLU A 383 2.08 -24.29 4.46
C GLU A 383 1.29 -22.98 4.50
N ILE A 384 -0.04 -23.06 4.64
CA ILE A 384 -0.92 -21.90 4.78
C ILE A 384 -1.73 -22.01 6.07
N LEU A 385 -1.80 -20.92 6.83
CA LEU A 385 -2.55 -20.83 8.09
C LEU A 385 -3.72 -19.87 7.89
N LEU A 386 -4.94 -20.33 8.13
CA LEU A 386 -6.16 -19.53 7.95
C LEU A 386 -6.92 -19.40 9.27
N ASN A 387 -7.54 -18.23 9.47
CA ASN A 387 -8.45 -18.02 10.59
C ASN A 387 -9.86 -18.49 10.22
N ARG A 388 -10.64 -18.94 11.20
CA ARG A 388 -12.09 -19.15 11.03
C ARG A 388 -12.78 -17.79 10.89
N LEU A 389 -13.79 -17.69 10.01
CA LEU A 389 -14.60 -16.48 9.90
C LEU A 389 -15.57 -16.39 11.10
N VAL A 390 -15.63 -15.21 11.70
CA VAL A 390 -16.37 -14.92 12.92
C VAL A 390 -17.74 -14.35 12.56
N PRO A 391 -18.85 -14.85 13.14
CA PRO A 391 -20.17 -14.32 12.82
C PRO A 391 -20.43 -12.99 13.54
N VAL A 392 -21.06 -12.09 12.80
CA VAL A 392 -21.56 -10.78 13.23
C VAL A 392 -23.06 -10.77 12.99
N ARG A 393 -23.85 -10.45 14.03
CA ARG A 393 -25.31 -10.53 14.02
C ARG A 393 -25.96 -9.24 14.49
N GLY A 394 -27.16 -8.99 14.01
CA GLY A 394 -27.92 -7.80 14.38
C GLY A 394 -29.25 -7.66 13.66
N ILE A 395 -29.82 -6.46 13.74
CA ILE A 395 -31.10 -6.07 13.14
C ILE A 395 -31.02 -4.68 12.50
N VAL A 396 -31.61 -4.54 11.32
CA VAL A 396 -31.83 -3.25 10.66
C VAL A 396 -33.29 -2.83 10.88
N LYS A 397 -33.51 -1.56 11.24
CA LYS A 397 -34.83 -0.96 11.49
C LYS A 397 -35.05 0.26 10.59
N ARG A 398 -36.29 0.50 10.20
CA ARG A 398 -36.75 1.71 9.50
C ARG A 398 -36.92 2.88 10.48
N PRO A 399 -37.11 4.14 10.00
CA PRO A 399 -37.32 5.30 10.85
C PRO A 399 -38.48 5.18 11.87
N ASP A 400 -39.51 4.38 11.55
CA ASP A 400 -40.66 4.07 12.42
C ASP A 400 -40.37 2.98 13.48
N GLY A 401 -39.14 2.44 13.50
CA GLY A 401 -38.73 1.33 14.35
C GLY A 401 -39.10 -0.06 13.82
N SER A 402 -39.84 -0.16 12.70
CA SER A 402 -40.22 -1.45 12.09
C SER A 402 -39.01 -2.19 11.52
N PRO A 403 -39.02 -3.54 11.45
CA PRO A 403 -37.86 -4.28 10.95
C PRO A 403 -37.69 -4.13 9.43
N ALA A 404 -36.48 -3.75 9.00
CA ALA A 404 -36.14 -3.43 7.62
C ALA A 404 -35.69 -4.68 6.84
N GLY A 405 -36.61 -5.60 6.59
CA GLY A 405 -36.34 -6.81 5.79
C GLY A 405 -36.05 -6.52 4.31
N GLY A 406 -35.08 -7.23 3.74
CA GLY A 406 -34.58 -7.06 2.37
C GLY A 406 -33.49 -5.98 2.20
N ALA A 407 -33.24 -5.16 3.23
CA ALA A 407 -32.18 -4.17 3.27
C ALA A 407 -30.79 -4.81 3.08
N VAL A 408 -29.84 -4.05 2.54
CA VAL A 408 -28.46 -4.48 2.32
C VAL A 408 -27.59 -3.96 3.45
N ILE A 409 -26.64 -4.76 3.92
CA ILE A 409 -25.57 -4.31 4.81
C ILE A 409 -24.25 -4.50 4.07
N GLU A 410 -23.50 -3.42 3.93
CA GLU A 410 -22.16 -3.40 3.35
C GLU A 410 -21.13 -3.42 4.48
N ILE A 411 -20.15 -4.32 4.37
CA ILE A 411 -19.19 -4.63 5.42
C ILE A 411 -17.79 -4.58 4.83
N VAL A 412 -16.94 -3.70 5.35
CA VAL A 412 -15.52 -3.64 5.02
C VAL A 412 -14.68 -3.70 6.29
N GLY A 413 -13.57 -4.44 6.27
CA GLY A 413 -12.72 -4.66 7.43
C GLY A 413 -11.25 -4.63 7.08
N GLU A 414 -10.46 -3.86 7.82
CA GLU A 414 -9.07 -3.53 7.48
C GLU A 414 -8.10 -3.94 8.59
N GLY A 415 -6.90 -4.35 8.21
CA GLY A 415 -5.81 -4.76 9.12
C GLY A 415 -4.45 -4.60 8.46
N TYR A 416 -3.38 -5.03 9.13
CA TYR A 416 -2.00 -4.90 8.62
C TYR A 416 -1.68 -5.80 7.42
N SER A 417 -2.42 -6.90 7.25
CA SER A 417 -2.37 -7.76 6.06
C SER A 417 -2.56 -6.98 4.77
N PHE A 418 -1.96 -7.42 3.66
CA PHE A 418 -2.24 -6.80 2.36
C PHE A 418 -3.73 -6.89 2.00
N ASP A 419 -4.34 -8.06 2.23
CA ASP A 419 -5.72 -8.31 1.87
C ASP A 419 -6.68 -7.79 2.95
N GLY A 420 -7.53 -6.84 2.57
CA GLY A 420 -8.68 -6.38 3.36
C GLY A 420 -9.89 -7.32 3.20
N PHE A 421 -10.88 -7.18 4.08
CA PHE A 421 -12.14 -7.91 3.99
C PHE A 421 -13.23 -7.04 3.36
N ARG A 422 -14.04 -7.61 2.46
CA ARG A 422 -15.27 -7.00 1.92
C ARG A 422 -16.38 -8.05 1.82
N ARG A 423 -17.60 -7.71 2.25
CA ARG A 423 -18.80 -8.54 2.09
C ARG A 423 -20.06 -7.67 2.03
N SER A 424 -21.10 -8.19 1.41
CA SER A 424 -22.46 -7.66 1.50
C SER A 424 -23.39 -8.79 1.92
N VAL A 425 -24.38 -8.48 2.76
CA VAL A 425 -25.46 -9.41 3.14
C VAL A 425 -26.82 -8.70 3.04
N ARG A 426 -27.90 -9.47 2.96
CA ARG A 426 -29.27 -8.96 3.06
C ARG A 426 -29.92 -9.36 4.36
N THR A 427 -30.82 -8.53 4.86
CA THR A 427 -31.65 -8.86 6.03
C THR A 427 -32.79 -9.81 5.68
N ASN A 428 -33.10 -10.69 6.63
CA ASN A 428 -34.31 -11.50 6.67
C ASN A 428 -35.58 -10.62 6.73
N ALA A 429 -36.76 -11.22 6.52
CA ALA A 429 -38.04 -10.48 6.56
C ALA A 429 -38.32 -9.76 7.90
N ASP A 430 -37.76 -10.26 9.00
CA ASP A 430 -37.80 -9.68 10.35
C ASP A 430 -36.67 -8.67 10.62
N GLY A 431 -35.98 -8.20 9.58
CA GLY A 431 -34.87 -7.23 9.66
C GLY A 431 -33.55 -7.80 10.21
N THR A 432 -33.50 -9.07 10.63
CA THR A 432 -32.28 -9.67 11.20
C THR A 432 -31.24 -10.00 10.13
N PHE A 433 -29.97 -10.13 10.52
CA PHE A 433 -28.90 -10.64 9.64
C PHE A 433 -27.85 -11.43 10.41
N GLU A 434 -27.11 -12.28 9.69
CA GLU A 434 -25.80 -12.81 10.08
C GLU A 434 -24.81 -12.59 8.93
N ALA A 435 -23.59 -12.15 9.27
CA ALA A 435 -22.46 -12.06 8.34
C ALA A 435 -21.21 -12.69 8.96
N LYS A 436 -20.57 -13.63 8.26
CA LYS A 436 -19.26 -14.17 8.65
C LYS A 436 -18.13 -13.29 8.11
N VAL A 437 -17.25 -12.81 8.98
CA VAL A 437 -16.20 -11.81 8.66
C VAL A 437 -14.82 -12.26 9.13
N SER A 438 -13.74 -11.70 8.55
CA SER A 438 -12.37 -12.05 8.96
C SER A 438 -12.03 -11.45 10.34
N PRO A 439 -11.48 -12.22 11.29
CA PRO A 439 -10.94 -11.67 12.52
C PRO A 439 -9.63 -10.89 12.28
N ASN A 440 -9.10 -10.28 13.34
CA ASN A 440 -7.85 -9.49 13.37
C ASN A 440 -7.89 -8.23 12.47
N LYS A 441 -9.08 -7.65 12.31
CA LYS A 441 -9.34 -6.44 11.51
C LYS A 441 -10.33 -5.52 12.25
N ILE A 442 -10.20 -4.20 12.05
CA ILE A 442 -11.19 -3.19 12.45
C ILE A 442 -12.22 -2.96 11.33
N TYR A 443 -13.45 -2.60 11.68
CA TYR A 443 -14.57 -2.63 10.75
C TYR A 443 -15.29 -1.30 10.53
N LEU A 444 -15.89 -1.19 9.34
CA LEU A 444 -16.94 -0.25 8.97
C LEU A 444 -18.11 -1.06 8.40
N MET A 445 -19.31 -0.84 8.94
CA MET A 445 -20.55 -1.49 8.48
C MET A 445 -21.65 -0.45 8.29
N VAL A 446 -22.40 -0.53 7.20
CA VAL A 446 -23.45 0.43 6.83
C VAL A 446 -24.65 -0.33 6.27
N ALA A 447 -25.86 -0.03 6.75
CA ALA A 447 -27.09 -0.60 6.21
C ALA A 447 -27.78 0.40 5.26
N ASN A 448 -28.29 -0.09 4.13
CA ASN A 448 -29.05 0.70 3.16
C ASN A 448 -30.31 -0.02 2.64
N ASP A 449 -31.35 0.77 2.36
CA ASP A 449 -32.55 0.41 1.62
C ASP A 449 -32.91 1.60 0.70
N ARG A 450 -32.30 1.62 -0.49
CA ARG A 450 -32.48 2.64 -1.54
C ARG A 450 -32.06 4.04 -1.08
N GLN A 451 -33.03 4.90 -0.77
CA GLN A 451 -32.84 6.28 -0.31
C GLN A 451 -32.80 6.39 1.23
N LEU A 452 -32.87 5.26 1.93
CA LEU A 452 -32.67 5.19 3.36
C LEU A 452 -31.32 4.53 3.67
N VAL A 453 -30.48 5.16 4.48
CA VAL A 453 -29.16 4.65 4.88
C VAL A 453 -28.98 4.87 6.38
N SER A 454 -28.24 3.98 7.05
CA SER A 454 -27.92 4.11 8.47
C SER A 454 -26.71 5.02 8.70
N ALA A 455 -26.54 5.49 9.93
CA ALA A 455 -25.20 5.88 10.40
C ALA A 455 -24.26 4.65 10.35
N PRO A 456 -22.95 4.85 10.15
CA PRO A 456 -21.97 3.77 10.13
C PRO A 456 -21.73 3.19 11.53
N GLN A 457 -21.66 1.86 11.62
CA GLN A 457 -21.11 1.16 12.78
C GLN A 457 -19.60 0.96 12.53
N THR A 458 -18.76 1.51 13.39
CA THR A 458 -17.29 1.48 13.29
C THR A 458 -16.66 1.74 14.67
N GLY A 459 -15.34 1.71 14.80
CA GLY A 459 -14.65 1.85 16.09
C GLY A 459 -14.55 0.55 16.89
N PHE A 460 -14.55 -0.61 16.22
CA PHE A 460 -14.40 -1.91 16.84
C PHE A 460 -13.59 -2.87 15.97
N ALA A 461 -12.91 -3.82 16.64
CA ALA A 461 -12.21 -4.95 16.03
C ALA A 461 -13.00 -6.25 16.21
N VAL A 462 -12.90 -7.15 15.22
CA VAL A 462 -13.40 -8.53 15.33
C VAL A 462 -12.21 -9.46 15.62
N TRP A 463 -12.37 -10.35 16.60
CA TRP A 463 -11.31 -11.22 17.11
C TRP A 463 -11.65 -12.70 16.89
N PRO A 464 -10.65 -13.60 16.78
CA PRO A 464 -10.90 -15.04 16.65
C PRO A 464 -11.85 -15.54 17.75
N ASP A 465 -12.85 -16.31 17.32
CA ASP A 465 -13.87 -16.96 18.16
C ASP A 465 -14.68 -16.03 19.11
N LYS A 466 -14.62 -14.71 18.90
CA LYS A 466 -15.45 -13.71 19.63
C LYS A 466 -16.52 -13.13 18.69
N PRO A 467 -17.71 -13.75 18.61
CA PRO A 467 -18.80 -13.26 17.77
C PRO A 467 -19.28 -11.88 18.22
N ILE A 468 -19.73 -11.06 17.27
CA ILE A 468 -20.36 -9.76 17.57
C ILE A 468 -21.88 -9.95 17.47
N GLU A 469 -22.59 -9.64 18.56
CA GLU A 469 -24.02 -9.86 18.68
C GLU A 469 -24.78 -8.53 18.86
N ASN A 470 -26.08 -8.54 18.54
CA ASN A 470 -27.01 -7.45 18.81
C ASN A 470 -26.68 -6.09 18.16
N LEU A 471 -25.97 -6.05 17.02
CA LEU A 471 -25.80 -4.78 16.29
C LEU A 471 -27.16 -4.23 15.86
N VAL A 472 -27.37 -2.92 16.02
CA VAL A 472 -28.59 -2.24 15.59
C VAL A 472 -28.23 -1.16 14.56
N PHE A 473 -28.87 -1.23 13.40
CA PHE A 473 -28.81 -0.19 12.39
C PHE A 473 -30.19 0.48 12.29
N LEU A 474 -30.24 1.80 12.49
CA LEU A 474 -31.43 2.60 12.23
C LEU A 474 -31.25 3.32 10.89
N LEU A 475 -32.05 2.92 9.89
CA LEU A 475 -32.13 3.61 8.61
C LEU A 475 -32.78 4.99 8.80
N ARG A 476 -32.27 5.98 8.08
CA ARG A 476 -32.75 7.37 8.02
C ARG A 476 -32.77 7.83 6.56
N PRO A 477 -33.47 8.92 6.21
CA PRO A 477 -33.26 9.59 4.92
C PRO A 477 -31.77 9.83 4.66
N ALA A 478 -31.33 9.57 3.43
CA ALA A 478 -29.95 9.73 3.00
C ALA A 478 -29.79 11.04 2.21
N ALA A 479 -28.67 11.74 2.43
CA ALA A 479 -28.35 12.95 1.70
C ALA A 479 -28.18 12.63 0.21
N ARG A 480 -28.84 13.43 -0.65
CA ARG A 480 -28.71 13.31 -2.11
C ARG A 480 -27.44 14.02 -2.56
N ILE A 481 -26.42 13.26 -2.90
CA ILE A 481 -25.17 13.78 -3.47
C ILE A 481 -25.32 13.73 -4.99
N HIS A 482 -25.29 14.87 -5.67
CA HIS A 482 -25.47 14.93 -7.13
C HIS A 482 -24.52 15.93 -7.79
N GLY A 483 -24.59 16.03 -9.11
CA GLY A 483 -23.85 17.04 -9.86
C GLY A 483 -23.68 16.64 -11.32
N ARG A 484 -22.87 17.40 -12.05
CA ARG A 484 -22.63 17.24 -13.48
C ARG A 484 -21.15 17.11 -13.81
N VAL A 485 -20.83 16.26 -14.79
CA VAL A 485 -19.50 16.12 -15.37
C VAL A 485 -19.48 16.70 -16.78
N THR A 486 -18.54 17.62 -17.01
CA THR A 486 -18.36 18.32 -18.29
C THR A 486 -16.90 18.28 -18.74
N MET A 487 -16.66 18.47 -20.04
CA MET A 487 -15.34 18.36 -20.66
C MET A 487 -15.11 19.44 -21.71
N GLY A 488 -13.86 19.88 -21.87
CA GLY A 488 -13.44 20.79 -22.94
C GLY A 488 -13.92 22.24 -22.78
N THR A 489 -13.45 23.13 -23.64
CA THR A 489 -13.73 24.58 -23.54
C THR A 489 -15.20 24.94 -23.75
N ASP A 490 -16.00 24.07 -24.35
CA ASP A 490 -17.45 24.20 -24.54
C ASP A 490 -18.30 23.61 -23.39
N LYS A 491 -17.65 22.91 -22.43
CA LYS A 491 -18.29 22.18 -21.33
C LYS A 491 -19.28 21.10 -21.78
N THR A 492 -19.00 20.43 -22.90
CA THR A 492 -19.76 19.25 -23.37
C THR A 492 -19.92 18.20 -22.24
N PRO A 493 -21.13 17.68 -21.97
CA PRO A 493 -21.33 16.66 -20.93
C PRO A 493 -20.67 15.32 -21.25
N ILE A 494 -20.29 14.56 -20.23
CA ILE A 494 -19.71 13.21 -20.39
C ILE A 494 -20.71 12.15 -19.94
N SER A 495 -21.11 11.23 -20.81
CA SER A 495 -21.99 10.10 -20.50
C SER A 495 -21.21 8.85 -20.10
N GLY A 496 -21.77 8.02 -19.22
CA GLY A 496 -21.25 6.69 -18.86
C GLY A 496 -19.97 6.69 -18.01
N ARG A 497 -19.50 7.86 -17.56
CA ARG A 497 -18.28 8.02 -16.76
C ARG A 497 -18.57 7.73 -15.29
N THR A 498 -17.78 6.83 -14.69
CA THR A 498 -17.89 6.48 -13.27
C THR A 498 -17.41 7.60 -12.36
N ILE A 499 -18.21 7.95 -11.35
CA ILE A 499 -17.85 8.82 -10.22
C ILE A 499 -17.77 7.95 -8.96
N TYR A 500 -16.83 8.28 -8.07
CA TYR A 500 -16.57 7.55 -6.83
C TYR A 500 -16.70 8.47 -5.61
N SER A 501 -17.27 7.93 -4.54
CA SER A 501 -17.26 8.52 -3.21
C SER A 501 -16.84 7.48 -2.17
N TYR A 502 -15.98 7.89 -1.23
CA TYR A 502 -15.40 7.00 -0.23
C TYR A 502 -15.92 7.37 1.16
N GLN A 503 -16.55 6.43 1.87
CA GLN A 503 -16.95 6.61 3.27
C GLN A 503 -15.91 6.01 4.21
N TYR A 504 -15.55 6.76 5.24
CA TYR A 504 -14.47 6.44 6.17
C TYR A 504 -15.00 5.96 7.52
N GLY A 505 -14.52 4.79 7.97
CA GLY A 505 -14.65 4.36 9.36
C GLY A 505 -13.60 5.02 10.26
N GLN A 506 -13.64 4.70 11.56
CA GLN A 506 -12.54 5.04 12.48
C GLN A 506 -11.30 4.23 12.10
N ASP A 507 -10.15 4.91 11.98
CA ASP A 507 -8.87 4.26 11.75
C ASP A 507 -8.25 3.75 13.06
N LEU A 508 -7.25 2.86 12.95
CA LEU A 508 -6.66 2.18 14.10
C LEU A 508 -5.97 3.14 15.09
N SER A 509 -5.42 4.27 14.63
CA SER A 509 -4.76 5.23 15.53
C SER A 509 -5.74 6.04 16.39
N SER A 510 -7.02 6.05 16.02
CA SER A 510 -8.11 6.61 16.84
C SER A 510 -8.70 5.63 17.87
N GLN A 511 -8.21 4.38 17.92
CA GLN A 511 -8.72 3.30 18.78
C GLN A 511 -7.60 2.77 19.70
N PRO A 512 -7.23 3.50 20.78
CA PRO A 512 -6.05 3.19 21.60
C PRO A 512 -6.11 1.83 22.31
N ASP A 513 -7.32 1.31 22.57
CA ASP A 513 -7.53 0.00 23.21
C ASP A 513 -7.47 -1.19 22.23
N VAL A 514 -7.22 -0.94 20.93
CA VAL A 514 -7.22 -1.95 19.87
C VAL A 514 -5.80 -2.16 19.30
N THR A 515 -5.17 -3.27 19.69
CA THR A 515 -3.84 -3.66 19.17
C THR A 515 -3.96 -4.84 18.21
N LEU A 516 -4.08 -4.57 16.90
CA LEU A 516 -4.12 -5.62 15.88
C LEU A 516 -2.75 -6.32 15.69
N PRO A 517 -2.71 -7.64 15.37
CA PRO A 517 -1.47 -8.34 15.05
C PRO A 517 -0.75 -7.73 13.83
N ASN A 518 0.55 -7.46 13.97
CA ASN A 518 1.38 -6.88 12.92
C ASN A 518 2.71 -7.65 12.72
N PRO A 519 2.68 -8.93 12.28
CA PRO A 519 3.88 -9.79 12.22
C PRO A 519 4.94 -9.34 11.20
N GLU A 520 4.60 -8.41 10.29
CA GLU A 520 5.50 -7.88 9.26
C GLU A 520 6.11 -6.51 9.66
N ASP A 521 5.82 -5.98 10.86
CA ASP A 521 6.12 -4.59 11.29
C ASP A 521 5.61 -3.53 10.27
N SER A 522 4.47 -3.82 9.64
CA SER A 522 3.88 -3.02 8.57
C SER A 522 3.49 -1.62 9.06
N ARG A 523 3.91 -0.59 8.31
CA ARG A 523 3.56 0.83 8.56
C ARG A 523 2.29 1.27 7.82
N LYS A 524 1.49 0.31 7.33
CA LYS A 524 0.21 0.56 6.66
C LYS A 524 -0.74 1.35 7.55
N TRP A 525 -1.34 2.42 7.02
CA TRP A 525 -2.47 3.09 7.68
C TRP A 525 -3.69 2.16 7.60
N VAL A 526 -4.17 1.70 8.76
CA VAL A 526 -5.29 0.77 8.86
C VAL A 526 -6.57 1.58 9.06
N ALA A 527 -7.33 1.79 7.98
CA ALA A 527 -8.61 2.49 7.98
C ALA A 527 -9.62 1.77 7.08
N PRO A 528 -10.76 1.28 7.61
CA PRO A 528 -11.77 0.60 6.80
C PRO A 528 -12.55 1.63 5.96
N MET A 529 -12.51 1.46 4.63
CA MET A 529 -13.07 2.40 3.66
C MET A 529 -14.09 1.72 2.73
N LEU A 530 -15.35 2.16 2.83
CA LEU A 530 -16.43 1.77 1.91
C LEU A 530 -16.36 2.65 0.65
N VAL A 531 -16.77 2.10 -0.50
CA VAL A 531 -16.62 2.77 -1.80
C VAL A 531 -17.94 2.71 -2.54
N HIS A 532 -18.57 3.87 -2.69
CA HIS A 532 -19.77 4.06 -3.47
C HIS A 532 -19.38 4.48 -4.90
N SER A 533 -20.07 3.97 -5.91
CA SER A 533 -19.88 4.40 -7.30
C SER A 533 -21.20 4.50 -8.05
N THR A 534 -21.22 5.41 -9.02
CA THR A 534 -22.35 5.67 -9.91
C THR A 534 -21.79 6.05 -11.29
N THR A 535 -22.61 6.05 -12.34
CA THR A 535 -22.20 6.42 -13.71
C THR A 535 -23.06 7.55 -14.23
N THR A 536 -22.45 8.50 -14.94
CA THR A 536 -23.15 9.66 -15.52
C THR A 536 -24.16 9.28 -16.61
N ASP A 537 -25.27 10.02 -16.66
CA ASP A 537 -26.29 9.93 -17.71
C ASP A 537 -25.86 10.63 -19.02
N SER A 538 -26.74 10.63 -20.03
CA SER A 538 -26.51 11.26 -21.34
C SER A 538 -26.27 12.78 -21.27
N ASP A 539 -26.80 13.43 -20.22
CA ASP A 539 -26.65 14.85 -19.95
C ASP A 539 -25.48 15.12 -19.00
N GLY A 540 -24.69 14.10 -18.64
CA GLY A 540 -23.52 14.16 -17.76
C GLY A 540 -23.84 14.27 -16.28
N ASN A 541 -25.09 14.09 -15.86
CA ASN A 541 -25.47 14.17 -14.44
C ASN A 541 -25.15 12.85 -13.73
N PHE A 542 -24.88 12.92 -12.43
CA PHE A 542 -24.75 11.76 -11.56
C PHE A 542 -25.51 11.98 -10.24
N GLU A 543 -25.89 10.90 -9.58
CA GLU A 543 -26.38 10.96 -8.18
C GLU A 543 -26.00 9.72 -7.35
N PHE A 544 -25.94 9.94 -6.04
CA PHE A 544 -25.82 8.97 -4.96
C PHE A 544 -26.81 9.33 -3.84
N PHE A 545 -27.15 8.35 -3.01
CA PHE A 545 -27.85 8.55 -1.73
C PHE A 545 -26.93 8.03 -0.61
N LEU A 546 -26.30 8.94 0.14
CA LEU A 546 -25.28 8.60 1.14
C LEU A 546 -25.77 8.83 2.56
N GLY A 547 -25.41 7.91 3.46
CA GLY A 547 -25.72 8.00 4.88
C GLY A 547 -24.75 8.89 5.66
N PRO A 548 -25.06 9.21 6.94
CA PRO A 548 -24.23 10.06 7.79
C PRO A 548 -22.77 9.65 7.93
N GLY A 549 -21.92 10.58 8.33
CA GLY A 549 -20.49 10.37 8.60
C GLY A 549 -19.55 11.00 7.57
N LYS A 550 -18.29 10.60 7.59
CA LYS A 550 -17.18 11.24 6.84
C LYS A 550 -17.01 10.62 5.47
N HIS A 551 -17.04 11.46 4.44
CA HIS A 551 -16.93 11.08 3.04
C HIS A 551 -15.83 11.89 2.33
N ASP A 552 -15.32 11.33 1.24
CA ASP A 552 -14.83 12.13 0.12
C ASP A 552 -15.62 11.83 -1.15
N ILE A 553 -15.64 12.78 -2.08
CA ILE A 553 -16.04 12.57 -3.47
C ILE A 553 -14.86 12.97 -4.36
N ARG A 554 -14.66 12.22 -5.44
CA ARG A 554 -13.50 12.39 -6.31
C ARG A 554 -13.91 12.60 -7.75
N ASN A 555 -13.19 13.48 -8.43
CA ASN A 555 -13.42 13.77 -9.84
C ASN A 555 -13.25 12.50 -10.73
N PRO A 556 -13.66 12.53 -12.00
CA PRO A 556 -13.53 11.39 -12.91
C PRO A 556 -12.12 10.81 -13.09
N ASN A 557 -11.07 11.57 -12.73
CA ASN A 557 -9.66 11.20 -12.84
C ASN A 557 -9.02 10.84 -11.48
N GLN A 558 -9.81 10.86 -10.40
CA GLN A 558 -9.43 10.56 -9.00
C GLN A 558 -8.33 11.46 -8.40
N ASN A 559 -7.92 12.52 -9.10
CA ASN A 559 -6.82 13.41 -8.72
C ASN A 559 -7.26 14.70 -8.01
N ASP A 560 -8.57 14.90 -7.86
CA ASP A 560 -9.18 15.96 -7.06
C ASP A 560 -10.16 15.29 -6.09
N VAL A 561 -10.14 15.72 -4.82
CA VAL A 561 -10.69 14.98 -3.68
C VAL A 561 -11.33 15.95 -2.69
N GLU A 562 -12.65 16.14 -2.80
CA GLU A 562 -13.39 17.01 -1.90
C GLU A 562 -13.93 16.20 -0.71
N LYS A 563 -13.55 16.63 0.51
CA LYS A 563 -13.91 15.95 1.77
C LYS A 563 -15.04 16.68 2.46
N PHE A 564 -16.05 15.93 2.90
CA PHE A 564 -17.24 16.47 3.55
C PHE A 564 -17.78 15.50 4.61
N GLU A 565 -18.62 16.02 5.50
CA GLU A 565 -19.30 15.23 6.53
C GLU A 565 -20.81 15.40 6.39
N ILE A 566 -21.54 14.28 6.46
CA ILE A 566 -23.00 14.23 6.35
C ILE A 566 -23.56 14.09 7.77
N ALA A 567 -24.28 15.11 8.25
CA ALA A 567 -24.95 15.10 9.56
C ALA A 567 -26.49 15.09 9.45
N ASP A 568 -26.98 15.24 8.22
CA ASP A 568 -28.33 15.64 7.82
C ASP A 568 -28.68 14.92 6.49
N ASP A 569 -29.87 15.19 5.94
CA ASP A 569 -30.34 14.68 4.65
C ASP A 569 -30.33 15.75 3.52
N GLU A 570 -29.65 16.88 3.70
CA GLU A 570 -29.61 17.96 2.71
C GLU A 570 -28.88 17.56 1.42
N ALA A 571 -29.41 18.00 0.28
CA ALA A 571 -28.81 17.76 -1.02
C ALA A 571 -27.52 18.57 -1.20
N ARG A 572 -26.49 17.94 -1.77
CA ARG A 572 -25.16 18.54 -1.99
C ARG A 572 -24.75 18.36 -3.45
N GLU A 573 -24.33 19.44 -4.10
CA GLU A 573 -24.02 19.48 -5.53
C GLU A 573 -22.51 19.62 -5.79
N PHE A 574 -21.92 18.67 -6.51
CA PHE A 574 -20.49 18.61 -6.84
C PHE A 574 -20.31 18.58 -8.37
N ASN A 575 -19.87 19.69 -8.96
CA ASN A 575 -19.72 19.81 -10.42
C ASN A 575 -18.26 19.64 -10.86
N PHE A 576 -18.01 18.65 -11.71
CA PHE A 576 -16.67 18.34 -12.21
C PHE A 576 -16.47 18.83 -13.65
N HIS A 577 -15.31 19.43 -13.90
CA HIS A 577 -14.93 19.93 -15.22
C HIS A 577 -13.54 19.40 -15.63
N LEU A 578 -13.47 18.68 -16.74
CA LEU A 578 -12.22 18.17 -17.30
C LEU A 578 -11.74 19.12 -18.43
N PRO A 579 -10.59 19.80 -18.29
CA PRO A 579 -10.23 20.91 -19.17
C PRO A 579 -9.92 20.50 -20.62
N VAL A 580 -9.53 19.24 -20.84
CA VAL A 580 -9.13 18.69 -22.14
C VAL A 580 -9.82 17.34 -22.36
N ALA A 581 -10.11 17.03 -23.63
CA ALA A 581 -10.79 15.80 -24.04
C ALA A 581 -10.03 14.52 -23.65
N GLU A 582 -10.74 13.39 -23.59
CA GLU A 582 -10.13 12.07 -23.38
C GLU A 582 -9.03 11.79 -24.42
N LYS A 583 -7.91 11.21 -23.94
CA LYS A 583 -6.87 10.52 -24.72
C LYS A 583 -6.45 11.17 -26.07
N LEU A 584 -5.51 12.12 -26.01
CA LEU A 584 -4.85 12.65 -27.21
C LEU A 584 -3.92 11.62 -27.89
N ILE A 585 -3.58 11.86 -29.15
CA ILE A 585 -2.53 11.14 -29.88
C ILE A 585 -1.24 11.97 -29.82
N LEU A 586 -0.16 11.37 -29.31
CA LEU A 586 1.20 11.89 -29.39
C LEU A 586 1.94 11.15 -30.51
N LYS A 587 2.47 11.90 -31.47
CA LYS A 587 3.45 11.42 -32.44
C LYS A 587 4.83 11.86 -32.01
N GLY A 588 5.83 11.00 -32.14
CA GLY A 588 7.21 11.38 -31.83
C GLY A 588 8.21 10.84 -32.84
N LEU A 589 9.16 11.69 -33.23
CA LEU A 589 10.31 11.32 -34.03
C LEU A 589 11.52 11.10 -33.12
N VAL A 590 12.16 9.94 -33.21
CA VAL A 590 13.45 9.69 -32.53
C VAL A 590 14.59 9.77 -33.55
N GLN A 591 15.64 10.51 -33.19
CA GLN A 591 16.75 10.82 -34.09
C GLN A 591 18.10 10.88 -33.38
N ASN A 592 19.20 10.67 -34.10
CA ASN A 592 20.58 10.72 -33.60
C ASN A 592 21.52 11.44 -34.58
N GLY A 593 22.58 12.06 -34.06
CA GLY A 593 23.73 12.55 -34.83
C GLY A 593 23.57 13.93 -35.47
N SER A 594 24.57 14.31 -36.26
CA SER A 594 24.59 15.53 -37.08
C SER A 594 25.13 15.19 -38.48
N PRO A 595 24.35 15.39 -39.58
CA PRO A 595 22.93 15.75 -39.57
C PRO A 595 22.09 14.69 -38.87
N GLN A 596 20.97 15.11 -38.28
CA GLN A 596 20.07 14.26 -37.51
C GLN A 596 19.44 13.20 -38.43
N LYS A 597 19.57 11.93 -38.06
CA LYS A 597 19.00 10.78 -38.77
C LYS A 597 17.94 10.11 -37.89
N PRO A 598 16.77 9.74 -38.42
CA PRO A 598 15.79 8.95 -37.68
C PRO A 598 16.36 7.59 -37.24
N VAL A 599 15.90 7.08 -36.10
CA VAL A 599 16.35 5.79 -35.54
C VAL A 599 15.15 4.87 -35.31
N ALA A 600 15.15 3.72 -35.99
CA ALA A 600 14.12 2.69 -35.90
C ALA A 600 14.36 1.73 -34.72
N GLY A 601 13.32 1.02 -34.28
CA GLY A 601 13.40 0.01 -33.21
C GLY A 601 13.69 0.56 -31.81
N VAL A 602 13.66 1.89 -31.63
CA VAL A 602 13.92 2.53 -30.34
C VAL A 602 12.73 2.30 -29.42
N ARG A 603 12.99 1.79 -28.22
CA ARG A 603 12.01 1.65 -27.14
C ARG A 603 11.75 3.03 -26.53
N VAL A 604 10.49 3.46 -26.50
CA VAL A 604 10.06 4.74 -25.91
C VAL A 604 9.05 4.48 -24.79
N CYS A 605 9.43 4.80 -23.56
CA CYS A 605 8.59 4.73 -22.38
C CYS A 605 8.04 6.11 -22.03
N GLY A 606 6.75 6.22 -21.72
CA GLY A 606 6.11 7.46 -21.27
C GLY A 606 5.60 7.35 -19.85
N VAL A 607 6.28 8.02 -18.91
CA VAL A 607 5.97 7.98 -17.47
C VAL A 607 5.20 9.24 -17.07
N TYR A 608 3.98 9.08 -16.54
CA TYR A 608 3.19 10.22 -16.08
C TYR A 608 3.74 10.82 -14.78
N ARG A 609 3.64 12.14 -14.65
CA ARG A 609 3.70 12.85 -13.36
C ARG A 609 2.34 12.75 -12.67
N SER A 610 1.92 11.51 -12.39
CA SER A 610 0.66 11.13 -11.75
C SER A 610 0.68 9.64 -11.41
N ASN A 611 0.00 9.23 -10.33
CA ASN A 611 -0.19 7.81 -9.98
C ASN A 611 -1.50 7.20 -10.53
N PHE A 612 -2.40 8.01 -11.10
CA PHE A 612 -3.76 7.58 -11.47
C PHE A 612 -3.86 6.91 -12.85
N PHE A 613 -2.79 6.94 -13.65
CA PHE A 613 -2.78 6.47 -15.02
C PHE A 613 -1.60 5.53 -15.28
N GLY A 614 -1.86 4.43 -16.00
CA GLY A 614 -0.81 3.50 -16.42
C GLY A 614 0.09 4.14 -17.48
N ASP A 615 1.41 4.09 -17.23
CA ASP A 615 2.45 4.50 -18.17
C ASP A 615 2.40 3.67 -19.48
N PHE A 616 2.99 4.20 -20.55
CA PHE A 616 3.04 3.50 -21.85
C PHE A 616 4.45 3.07 -22.24
N GLU A 617 4.51 2.12 -23.17
CA GLU A 617 5.69 1.77 -23.96
C GLU A 617 5.30 1.73 -25.44
N ALA A 618 6.23 2.10 -26.33
CA ALA A 618 6.06 2.08 -27.77
C ALA A 618 7.40 1.91 -28.48
N PHE A 619 7.38 1.55 -29.76
CA PHE A 619 8.59 1.38 -30.57
C PHE A 619 8.56 2.23 -31.83
N THR A 620 9.73 2.72 -32.27
CA THR A 620 9.82 3.49 -33.53
C THR A 620 9.82 2.62 -34.77
N ASP A 621 9.08 3.05 -35.79
CA ASP A 621 9.08 2.42 -37.11
C ASP A 621 10.39 2.67 -37.90
N ALA A 622 10.46 2.12 -39.11
CA ALA A 622 11.61 2.27 -40.01
C ALA A 622 11.94 3.73 -40.41
N ALA A 623 11.04 4.68 -40.17
CA ALA A 623 11.23 6.11 -40.38
C ALA A 623 11.48 6.88 -39.07
N GLY A 624 11.68 6.16 -37.95
CA GLY A 624 11.96 6.70 -36.62
C GLY A 624 10.75 7.24 -35.87
N PHE A 625 9.52 6.96 -36.31
CA PHE A 625 8.31 7.49 -35.69
C PHE A 625 7.61 6.49 -34.76
N PHE A 626 7.20 6.94 -33.58
CA PHE A 626 6.20 6.28 -32.73
C PHE A 626 4.88 7.07 -32.73
N GLU A 627 3.74 6.41 -32.47
CA GLU A 627 2.44 7.06 -32.31
C GLU A 627 1.68 6.39 -31.16
N VAL A 628 1.35 7.15 -30.11
CA VAL A 628 0.75 6.62 -28.86
C VAL A 628 -0.49 7.40 -28.46
N GLN A 629 -1.46 6.72 -27.84
CA GLN A 629 -2.65 7.33 -27.28
C GLN A 629 -2.46 7.59 -25.77
N ARG A 630 -2.30 8.85 -25.36
CA ARG A 630 -1.99 9.26 -23.98
C ARG A 630 -3.02 10.23 -23.39
N ASN A 631 -3.13 10.27 -22.07
CA ASN A 631 -3.92 11.28 -21.37
C ASN A 631 -3.20 12.64 -21.42
N PRO A 632 -3.94 13.78 -21.47
CA PRO A 632 -3.36 15.12 -21.43
C PRO A 632 -2.86 15.46 -20.01
N LEU A 633 -1.68 14.95 -19.65
CA LEU A 633 -1.04 15.18 -18.36
C LEU A 633 0.49 15.33 -18.51
N PRO A 634 1.18 16.03 -17.59
CA PRO A 634 2.63 16.20 -17.66
C PRO A 634 3.33 14.83 -17.57
N MET A 635 4.37 14.65 -18.38
CA MET A 635 4.98 13.34 -18.59
C MET A 635 6.48 13.46 -18.86
N VAL A 636 7.21 12.42 -18.49
CA VAL A 636 8.62 12.24 -18.87
C VAL A 636 8.71 11.07 -19.83
N LEU A 637 9.21 11.34 -21.03
CA LEU A 637 9.55 10.35 -22.03
C LEU A 637 10.99 9.88 -21.82
N TYR A 638 11.23 8.59 -21.96
CA TYR A 638 12.56 7.99 -22.05
C TYR A 638 12.66 7.16 -23.31
N ALA A 639 13.64 7.44 -24.15
CA ALA A 639 13.96 6.65 -25.33
C ALA A 639 15.29 5.93 -25.13
N GLN A 640 15.39 4.68 -25.57
CA GLN A 640 16.59 3.84 -25.44
C GLN A 640 16.78 2.97 -26.69
N SER A 641 18.01 2.91 -27.23
CA SER A 641 18.34 1.96 -28.30
C SER A 641 18.29 0.50 -27.83
N GLU A 642 18.08 -0.43 -28.77
CA GLU A 642 18.06 -1.87 -28.50
C GLU A 642 19.35 -2.38 -27.84
N ASP A 643 20.50 -1.79 -28.17
CA ASP A 643 21.80 -2.12 -27.55
C ASP A 643 22.08 -1.37 -26.23
N GLY A 644 21.13 -0.57 -25.74
CA GLY A 644 21.23 0.21 -24.50
C GLY A 644 22.24 1.36 -24.52
N ARG A 645 23.02 1.55 -25.59
CA ARG A 645 24.12 2.54 -25.66
C ARG A 645 23.66 3.96 -25.91
N LEU A 646 22.48 4.15 -26.50
CA LEU A 646 21.90 5.46 -26.76
C LEU A 646 20.68 5.67 -25.88
N GLY A 647 20.49 6.91 -25.41
CA GLY A 647 19.36 7.28 -24.58
C GLY A 647 19.02 8.76 -24.65
N ALA A 648 17.81 9.09 -24.20
CA ALA A 648 17.32 10.45 -24.04
C ALA A 648 16.19 10.49 -23.03
N ILE A 649 16.13 11.56 -22.22
CA ILE A 649 15.02 11.87 -21.31
C ILE A 649 14.45 13.23 -21.71
N VAL A 650 13.14 13.29 -21.97
CA VAL A 650 12.45 14.49 -22.46
C VAL A 650 11.17 14.71 -21.65
N ASN A 651 11.02 15.89 -21.05
CA ASN A 651 9.75 16.29 -20.43
C ASN A 651 8.78 16.77 -21.52
N ILE A 652 7.50 16.42 -21.41
CA ILE A 652 6.42 16.95 -22.25
C ILE A 652 5.25 17.46 -21.42
N ASP A 653 4.60 18.51 -21.93
CA ASP A 653 3.44 19.14 -21.34
C ASP A 653 2.15 18.32 -21.60
N PRO A 654 1.05 18.61 -20.87
CA PRO A 654 -0.26 17.99 -21.11
C PRO A 654 -0.66 18.00 -22.59
N GLU A 655 -0.54 19.14 -23.26
CA GLU A 655 -1.08 19.37 -24.61
C GLU A 655 -0.15 18.95 -25.77
N THR A 656 1.04 18.40 -25.48
CA THR A 656 2.01 17.99 -26.50
C THR A 656 1.46 16.84 -27.36
N LYS A 657 1.22 17.14 -28.65
CA LYS A 657 0.77 16.19 -29.69
C LYS A 657 1.89 15.72 -30.62
N GLU A 658 2.97 16.50 -30.72
CA GLU A 658 4.15 16.19 -31.54
C GLU A 658 5.41 16.47 -30.73
N THR A 659 6.42 15.61 -30.84
CA THR A 659 7.71 15.75 -30.13
C THR A 659 8.87 15.17 -30.94
N THR A 660 10.09 15.60 -30.64
CA THR A 660 11.31 15.07 -31.24
C THR A 660 12.30 14.72 -30.14
N ILE A 661 12.76 13.47 -30.12
CA ILE A 661 13.65 12.94 -29.09
C ILE A 661 15.07 12.77 -29.67
N PRO A 662 16.05 13.59 -29.24
CA PRO A 662 17.43 13.47 -29.67
C PRO A 662 18.17 12.44 -28.81
N LEU A 663 18.43 11.26 -29.37
CA LEU A 663 19.28 10.25 -28.73
C LEU A 663 20.73 10.73 -28.67
N GLY A 664 21.31 10.70 -27.47
CA GLY A 664 22.75 10.84 -27.23
C GLY A 664 23.36 9.52 -26.72
N PRO A 665 24.69 9.41 -26.64
CA PRO A 665 25.35 8.30 -25.98
C PRO A 665 25.08 8.31 -24.46
N ASN A 666 24.84 7.14 -23.89
CA ASN A 666 24.71 6.92 -22.45
C ASN A 666 26.09 6.77 -21.80
N GLY A 667 26.22 7.29 -20.58
CA GLY A 667 27.38 7.05 -19.71
C GLY A 667 27.22 5.80 -18.83
N SER A 668 28.28 5.54 -18.06
CA SER A 668 28.36 4.51 -17.02
C SER A 668 28.78 5.13 -15.68
N ALA A 669 28.61 4.40 -14.59
CA ALA A 669 29.22 4.75 -13.30
C ALA A 669 29.68 3.51 -12.56
N LYS A 670 30.81 3.57 -11.86
CA LYS A 670 31.38 2.46 -11.08
C LYS A 670 31.59 2.84 -9.63
N GLY A 671 31.71 1.85 -8.77
CA GLY A 671 32.05 2.04 -7.36
C GLY A 671 32.17 0.72 -6.61
N ILE A 672 32.41 0.80 -5.30
CA ILE A 672 32.55 -0.35 -4.39
C ILE A 672 31.60 -0.16 -3.21
N LEU A 673 30.77 -1.16 -2.91
CA LEU A 673 29.87 -1.15 -1.74
C LEU A 673 30.61 -1.71 -0.52
N ILE A 674 30.87 -0.86 0.48
CA ILE A 674 31.58 -1.23 1.73
C ILE A 674 30.61 -1.24 2.92
N ASP A 675 30.81 -2.17 3.85
CA ASP A 675 30.06 -2.27 5.10
C ASP A 675 30.78 -1.57 6.26
N ASP A 676 30.13 -0.57 6.88
CA ASP A 676 30.70 0.31 7.92
C ASP A 676 30.99 -0.43 9.25
N GLU A 677 30.30 -1.54 9.53
CA GLU A 677 30.50 -2.33 10.75
C GLU A 677 31.65 -3.33 10.65
N SER A 678 31.90 -3.87 9.46
CA SER A 678 32.88 -4.94 9.24
C SER A 678 34.11 -4.56 8.41
N ASP A 679 34.14 -3.33 7.87
CA ASP A 679 35.21 -2.76 7.03
C ASP A 679 35.54 -3.67 5.83
N ARG A 680 34.47 -4.11 5.13
CA ARG A 680 34.54 -5.14 4.08
C ARG A 680 33.65 -4.84 2.88
N PRO A 681 34.07 -5.23 1.66
CA PRO A 681 33.19 -5.19 0.50
C PRO A 681 31.99 -6.13 0.61
N MET A 682 30.82 -5.65 0.19
CA MET A 682 29.55 -6.35 0.31
C MET A 682 29.20 -7.11 -0.96
N ALA A 683 29.52 -8.41 -1.02
CA ALA A 683 29.23 -9.24 -2.19
C ALA A 683 27.74 -9.60 -2.36
N ASN A 684 27.31 -9.76 -3.62
CA ASN A 684 25.95 -10.18 -4.03
C ASN A 684 24.82 -9.36 -3.36
N ARG A 685 25.03 -8.06 -3.21
CA ARG A 685 24.00 -7.10 -2.79
C ARG A 685 23.38 -6.45 -4.00
N GLU A 686 22.05 -6.34 -3.97
CA GLU A 686 21.31 -5.62 -4.98
C GLU A 686 21.46 -4.12 -4.75
N LEU A 687 21.82 -3.36 -5.78
CA LEU A 687 21.67 -1.90 -5.79
C LEU A 687 20.67 -1.55 -6.88
N ARG A 688 19.82 -0.55 -6.60
CA ARG A 688 18.88 0.00 -7.58
C ARG A 688 19.23 1.45 -7.85
N TYR A 689 19.06 1.89 -9.09
CA TYR A 689 19.36 3.27 -9.49
C TYR A 689 18.31 3.82 -10.46
N GLY A 690 18.15 5.15 -10.46
CA GLY A 690 17.21 5.82 -11.37
C GLY A 690 17.14 7.33 -11.17
N VAL A 691 16.49 7.99 -12.12
CA VAL A 691 16.14 9.41 -12.16
C VAL A 691 14.76 9.62 -11.54
N ARG A 692 14.55 10.71 -10.80
CA ARG A 692 13.26 10.99 -10.16
C ARG A 692 12.24 11.66 -11.09
N VAL A 693 11.16 10.93 -11.34
CA VAL A 693 9.92 11.51 -11.87
C VAL A 693 9.04 11.92 -10.68
N PHE A 694 9.11 13.19 -10.30
CA PHE A 694 8.20 13.79 -9.32
C PHE A 694 6.79 13.90 -9.89
N LEU A 695 5.81 13.46 -9.11
CA LEU A 695 4.39 13.40 -9.47
C LEU A 695 3.70 14.75 -9.23
N GLU A 696 4.07 15.44 -8.15
CA GLU A 696 3.51 16.74 -7.75
C GLU A 696 4.64 17.68 -7.34
N GLY A 697 4.78 18.81 -8.05
CA GLY A 697 5.87 19.76 -7.87
C GLY A 697 7.26 19.12 -7.97
N GLN A 698 8.23 19.65 -7.22
CA GLN A 698 9.58 19.09 -7.06
C GLN A 698 9.85 18.53 -5.64
N PHE A 699 8.82 18.47 -4.79
CA PHE A 699 8.90 18.00 -3.40
C PHE A 699 7.78 17.02 -3.00
N GLY A 700 6.80 16.76 -3.87
CA GLY A 700 5.79 15.72 -3.64
C GLY A 700 6.35 14.31 -3.84
N SER A 701 5.45 13.33 -3.84
CA SER A 701 5.81 11.94 -4.12
C SER A 701 6.50 11.79 -5.48
N PHE A 702 7.46 10.87 -5.57
CA PHE A 702 8.24 10.61 -6.78
C PHE A 702 8.27 9.12 -7.10
N ARG A 703 8.63 8.81 -8.35
CA ARG A 703 9.00 7.46 -8.80
C ARG A 703 10.45 7.51 -9.30
N ASP A 704 11.30 6.62 -8.81
CA ASP A 704 12.64 6.44 -9.38
C ASP A 704 12.47 5.60 -10.67
N CYS A 705 12.97 6.12 -11.81
CA CYS A 705 12.70 5.61 -13.16
C CYS A 705 13.99 5.63 -14.02
N PHE A 706 13.95 5.07 -15.23
CA PHE A 706 15.02 5.22 -16.25
C PHE A 706 16.44 4.81 -15.79
N GLY A 707 16.49 3.82 -14.91
CA GLY A 707 17.69 3.10 -14.48
C GLY A 707 17.33 1.63 -14.25
N GLY A 708 18.09 0.93 -13.41
CA GLY A 708 17.95 -0.53 -13.26
C GLY A 708 18.28 -1.06 -11.86
N ALA A 709 18.43 -2.38 -11.79
CA ALA A 709 18.93 -3.10 -10.63
C ALA A 709 20.16 -3.92 -11.04
N ILE A 710 21.24 -3.83 -10.27
CA ILE A 710 22.46 -4.62 -10.45
C ILE A 710 22.77 -5.41 -9.18
N ARG A 711 23.75 -6.31 -9.26
CA ARG A 711 24.30 -7.00 -8.08
C ARG A 711 25.81 -6.80 -8.00
N THR A 712 26.30 -6.53 -6.80
CA THR A 712 27.74 -6.40 -6.54
C THR A 712 28.48 -7.72 -6.70
N ASP A 713 29.71 -7.67 -7.20
CA ASP A 713 30.57 -8.83 -7.37
C ASP A 713 31.18 -9.32 -6.03
N VAL A 714 32.11 -10.27 -6.08
CA VAL A 714 32.78 -10.82 -4.88
C VAL A 714 33.71 -9.82 -4.17
N GLU A 715 34.10 -8.74 -4.84
CA GLU A 715 34.90 -7.63 -4.30
C GLU A 715 34.03 -6.40 -3.99
N GLY A 716 32.70 -6.56 -3.95
CA GLY A 716 31.73 -5.49 -3.66
C GLY A 716 31.59 -4.45 -4.79
N LYS A 717 32.25 -4.65 -5.93
CA LYS A 717 32.24 -3.71 -7.07
C LYS A 717 30.92 -3.79 -7.82
N PHE A 718 30.56 -2.68 -8.46
CA PHE A 718 29.41 -2.60 -9.36
C PHE A 718 29.66 -1.65 -10.53
N GLU A 719 28.88 -1.82 -11.59
CA GLU A 719 28.79 -0.91 -12.72
C GLU A 719 27.30 -0.61 -13.01
N LEU A 720 26.97 0.68 -13.11
CA LEU A 720 25.67 1.21 -13.51
C LEU A 720 25.79 1.64 -14.98
N THR A 721 24.84 1.27 -15.81
CA THR A 721 24.87 1.54 -17.26
C THR A 721 23.57 2.17 -17.77
N GLY A 722 23.59 2.72 -18.98
CA GLY A 722 22.41 3.36 -19.59
C GLY A 722 22.09 4.73 -18.98
N LEU A 723 23.09 5.41 -18.40
CA LEU A 723 22.92 6.69 -17.75
C LEU A 723 22.78 7.81 -18.79
N VAL A 724 21.62 8.46 -18.87
CA VAL A 724 21.41 9.58 -19.80
C VAL A 724 22.04 10.85 -19.22
N PRO A 725 23.04 11.47 -19.89
CA PRO A 725 23.69 12.67 -19.38
C PRO A 725 22.69 13.82 -19.14
N GLY A 726 22.99 14.68 -18.18
CA GLY A 726 22.14 15.83 -17.83
C GLY A 726 20.97 15.51 -16.87
N ASN A 727 20.99 14.35 -16.18
CA ASN A 727 19.95 13.93 -15.24
C ASN A 727 20.57 13.51 -13.90
N GLU A 728 19.91 13.80 -12.77
CA GLU A 728 20.36 13.28 -11.47
C GLU A 728 19.93 11.82 -11.30
N TYR A 729 20.89 10.94 -11.03
CA TYR A 729 20.69 9.54 -10.69
C TYR A 729 20.89 9.33 -9.19
N HIS A 730 19.90 8.73 -8.52
CA HIS A 730 20.03 8.27 -7.14
C HIS A 730 20.36 6.78 -7.12
N VAL A 731 21.24 6.36 -6.21
CA VAL A 731 21.56 4.95 -5.96
C VAL A 731 21.04 4.56 -4.58
N VAL A 732 20.29 3.47 -4.50
CA VAL A 732 19.74 2.93 -3.24
C VAL A 732 20.09 1.46 -3.05
N LEU A 733 20.40 1.10 -1.80
CA LEU A 733 20.53 -0.27 -1.32
C LEU A 733 19.18 -0.68 -0.69
N PRO A 734 18.44 -1.63 -1.28
CA PRO A 734 17.29 -2.24 -0.61
C PRO A 734 17.74 -2.97 0.66
N LEU A 735 16.97 -2.80 1.72
CA LEU A 735 17.17 -3.43 3.02
C LEU A 735 15.97 -4.34 3.35
N GLU A 736 16.00 -4.94 4.54
CA GLU A 736 14.91 -5.79 5.02
C GLU A 736 13.60 -5.00 5.23
N LYS A 737 12.47 -5.74 5.29
CA LYS A 737 11.11 -5.22 5.49
C LYS A 737 10.70 -4.12 4.49
N GLY A 738 11.25 -4.14 3.28
CA GLY A 738 10.95 -3.17 2.21
C GLY A 738 11.51 -1.76 2.45
N SER A 739 12.39 -1.59 3.45
CA SER A 739 13.14 -0.34 3.64
C SER A 739 14.30 -0.23 2.65
N TYR A 740 14.91 0.95 2.54
CA TYR A 740 16.09 1.17 1.70
C TYR A 740 16.99 2.28 2.28
N GLN A 741 18.25 2.29 1.86
CA GLN A 741 19.26 3.28 2.21
C GLN A 741 19.74 3.98 0.94
N ARG A 742 19.70 5.31 0.90
CA ARG A 742 20.34 6.07 -0.18
C ARG A 742 21.86 5.94 -0.01
N MET A 743 22.53 5.45 -1.05
CA MET A 743 23.97 5.24 -1.09
C MET A 743 24.68 6.41 -1.77
N ALA A 744 24.14 6.90 -2.89
CA ALA A 744 24.69 8.02 -3.64
C ALA A 744 23.57 8.84 -4.33
N SER A 745 23.92 10.04 -4.78
CA SER A 745 23.15 10.80 -5.76
C SER A 745 24.14 11.64 -6.59
N PHE A 746 24.10 11.52 -7.91
CA PHE A 746 25.13 12.04 -8.80
C PHE A 746 24.55 12.44 -10.17
N PHE A 747 25.31 13.22 -10.94
CA PHE A 747 24.85 13.82 -12.20
C PHE A 747 25.91 13.57 -13.30
N PRO A 748 25.73 12.58 -14.20
CA PRO A 748 26.60 12.42 -15.36
C PRO A 748 26.49 13.64 -16.29
N GLU A 749 27.57 14.41 -16.38
CA GLU A 749 27.66 15.59 -17.28
C GLU A 749 27.85 15.19 -18.75
N ALA A 750 28.50 14.04 -18.99
CA ALA A 750 28.82 13.50 -20.30
C ALA A 750 28.58 11.97 -20.34
N SER A 751 28.76 11.36 -21.51
CA SER A 751 28.67 9.91 -21.71
C SER A 751 29.95 9.15 -21.31
N GLU A 752 30.70 9.68 -20.35
CA GLU A 752 31.93 9.08 -19.83
C GLU A 752 31.64 8.26 -18.57
N GLU A 753 32.66 7.56 -18.05
CA GLU A 753 32.53 6.73 -16.85
C GLU A 753 32.68 7.60 -15.59
N THR A 754 31.66 7.61 -14.74
CA THR A 754 31.68 8.31 -13.45
C THR A 754 32.19 7.38 -12.34
N ASP A 755 33.29 7.74 -11.67
CA ASP A 755 33.71 7.04 -10.45
C ASP A 755 32.93 7.58 -9.24
N LEU A 756 32.25 6.66 -8.53
CA LEU A 756 31.52 6.93 -7.29
C LEU A 756 32.31 6.53 -6.03
N GLY A 757 33.48 5.92 -6.20
CA GLY A 757 34.36 5.49 -5.11
C GLY A 757 33.71 4.45 -4.20
N GLU A 758 33.97 4.58 -2.89
CA GLU A 758 33.45 3.69 -1.85
C GLU A 758 32.11 4.19 -1.29
N LEU A 759 31.03 3.45 -1.57
CA LEU A 759 29.71 3.70 -1.03
C LEU A 759 29.55 2.95 0.31
N ILE A 760 29.69 3.68 1.42
CA ILE A 760 29.69 3.10 2.77
C ILE A 760 28.25 2.89 3.28
N ARG A 761 27.88 1.62 3.49
CA ARG A 761 26.65 1.21 4.18
C ARG A 761 26.83 1.42 5.68
N LYS A 762 26.44 2.61 6.15
CA LYS A 762 26.26 2.92 7.59
C LYS A 762 25.22 1.98 8.22
N PRO A 763 25.30 1.68 9.53
CA PRO A 763 24.33 0.84 10.23
C PRO A 763 22.89 1.32 10.02
N HIS A 764 21.98 0.38 9.75
CA HIS A 764 20.55 0.69 9.75
C HIS A 764 20.05 0.81 11.20
N VAL A 765 20.10 2.02 11.73
CA VAL A 765 19.38 2.35 12.97
C VAL A 765 17.88 2.22 12.69
N GLU A 766 17.31 1.08 13.08
CA GLU A 766 15.87 0.81 12.97
C GLU A 766 15.13 1.82 13.86
N ASN A 767 14.75 2.96 13.28
CA ASN A 767 14.02 4.05 13.95
C ASN A 767 12.60 3.61 14.31
N LYS A 768 12.49 2.74 15.32
CA LYS A 768 11.26 2.51 16.07
C LYS A 768 10.98 3.78 16.88
N PRO A 769 9.73 4.29 16.88
CA PRO A 769 9.35 5.29 17.87
C PRO A 769 9.70 4.77 19.27
N PRO A 770 10.34 5.59 20.13
CA PRO A 770 10.64 5.15 21.49
C PRO A 770 9.34 4.78 22.21
N THR A 771 9.34 3.64 22.88
CA THR A 771 8.23 3.22 23.74
C THR A 771 7.97 4.24 24.84
N PHE A 772 6.77 4.22 25.43
CA PHE A 772 6.41 5.14 26.51
C PHE A 772 7.41 5.09 27.70
N GLU A 773 7.88 3.90 28.07
CA GLU A 773 8.92 3.74 29.09
C GLU A 773 10.26 4.37 28.68
N GLN A 774 10.68 4.24 27.43
CA GLN A 774 11.89 4.89 26.91
C GLN A 774 11.74 6.41 26.82
N LEU A 775 10.53 6.92 26.58
CA LEU A 775 10.23 8.35 26.63
C LEU A 775 10.35 8.89 28.06
N ILE A 776 9.73 8.23 29.05
CA ILE A 776 9.87 8.57 30.48
C ILE A 776 11.35 8.54 30.87
N GLN A 777 12.04 7.42 30.63
CA GLN A 777 13.45 7.24 30.98
C GLN A 777 14.31 8.38 30.41
N ARG A 778 14.06 8.80 29.16
CA ARG A 778 14.84 9.87 28.50
C ARG A 778 14.62 11.26 29.10
N GLU A 779 13.44 11.58 29.63
CA GLU A 779 13.18 12.88 30.28
C GLU A 779 13.93 13.02 31.62
N PHE A 780 14.07 11.90 32.35
CA PHE A 780 14.72 11.86 33.66
C PHE A 780 16.23 11.53 33.60
N ALA A 781 16.74 10.90 32.52
CA ALA A 781 18.13 10.39 32.40
C ALA A 781 19.28 11.44 32.37
N ALA A 782 19.04 12.70 32.74
CA ALA A 782 20.08 13.71 32.80
C ALA A 782 20.98 13.52 34.05
N LYS A 783 22.30 13.41 33.82
CA LYS A 783 23.29 13.13 34.88
C LYS A 783 23.71 14.34 35.72
N SER A 784 23.27 15.55 35.37
CA SER A 784 23.51 16.76 36.14
C SER A 784 22.47 16.93 37.25
N THR A 785 22.88 17.54 38.35
CA THR A 785 22.03 17.72 39.53
C THR A 785 20.77 18.55 39.22
N PRO A 786 19.69 18.42 40.01
CA PRO A 786 18.47 19.24 39.89
C PRO A 786 18.76 20.75 39.75
N SER A 787 19.66 21.28 40.59
CA SER A 787 20.06 22.68 40.56
C SER A 787 20.84 23.07 39.28
N GLU A 788 21.78 22.24 38.82
CA GLU A 788 22.49 22.48 37.55
C GLU A 788 21.55 22.43 36.35
N ARG A 789 20.59 21.50 36.34
CA ARG A 789 19.57 21.38 35.28
C ARG A 789 18.67 22.61 35.22
N PHE A 790 18.25 23.13 36.38
CA PHE A 790 17.49 24.37 36.46
C PHE A 790 18.31 25.57 35.95
N GLN A 791 19.57 25.72 36.38
CA GLN A 791 20.44 26.82 35.91
C GLN A 791 20.75 26.72 34.40
N ALA A 792 20.93 25.51 33.87
CA ALA A 792 21.13 25.28 32.43
C ALA A 792 19.87 25.52 31.59
N ALA A 793 18.68 25.55 32.21
CA ALA A 793 17.42 25.84 31.52
C ALA A 793 17.18 27.35 31.30
N LEU A 794 17.69 28.23 32.18
CA LEU A 794 17.42 29.67 32.14
C LEU A 794 17.92 30.37 30.85
N PRO A 795 19.12 30.11 30.31
CA PRO A 795 19.55 30.73 29.05
C PRO A 795 18.66 30.37 27.86
N ASP A 796 18.21 29.11 27.77
CA ASP A 796 17.24 28.67 26.77
C ASP A 796 15.86 29.31 27.00
N ALA A 797 15.42 29.42 28.25
CA ALA A 797 14.12 30.02 28.58
C ALA A 797 14.06 31.49 28.14
N LYS A 798 15.10 32.26 28.45
CA LYS A 798 15.25 33.66 28.03
C LYS A 798 15.35 33.81 26.51
N LEU A 799 16.22 33.04 25.85
CA LEU A 799 16.38 33.00 24.38
C LEU A 799 15.11 32.47 23.66
N GLY A 800 14.25 31.77 24.40
CA GLY A 800 12.95 31.31 23.95
C GLY A 800 11.82 32.29 24.16
N ARG A 801 11.92 33.22 25.11
CA ARG A 801 10.76 33.81 25.78
C ARG A 801 9.79 32.71 26.22
N MET A 802 10.25 31.91 27.18
CA MET A 802 9.55 30.77 27.78
C MET A 802 9.69 30.82 29.30
N ARG A 803 8.79 30.17 30.04
CA ARG A 803 8.93 29.93 31.48
C ARG A 803 9.69 28.62 31.74
N VAL A 804 10.44 28.49 32.83
CA VAL A 804 11.03 27.18 33.19
C VAL A 804 10.00 26.37 33.95
N MET A 805 9.68 25.17 33.44
CA MET A 805 8.75 24.23 34.06
C MET A 805 9.53 23.03 34.60
N MET A 806 9.56 22.87 35.91
CA MET A 806 10.25 21.79 36.60
C MET A 806 9.20 20.79 37.11
N LEU A 807 9.26 19.55 36.64
CA LEU A 807 8.45 18.44 37.15
C LEU A 807 9.32 17.59 38.08
N LEU A 808 9.11 17.67 39.39
CA LEU A 808 9.80 16.86 40.40
C LEU A 808 8.92 15.64 40.70
N ALA A 809 9.39 14.43 40.38
CA ALA A 809 8.60 13.20 40.51
C ALA A 809 9.45 11.92 40.55
N ASP A 810 8.87 10.83 41.07
CA ASP A 810 9.32 9.45 40.82
C ASP A 810 8.95 9.04 39.40
N PRO A 811 9.89 8.66 38.52
CA PRO A 811 9.57 8.22 37.15
C PRO A 811 8.60 7.03 37.06
N ALA A 812 8.43 6.26 38.14
CA ALA A 812 7.51 5.13 38.20
C ALA A 812 6.08 5.47 38.68
N GLY A 813 5.84 6.67 39.24
CA GLY A 813 4.55 7.03 39.85
C GLY A 813 3.39 7.15 38.85
N ASP A 814 2.21 6.63 39.21
CA ASP A 814 1.06 6.58 38.28
C ASP A 814 0.59 7.97 37.82
N THR A 815 0.54 8.95 38.74
CA THR A 815 0.13 10.33 38.40
C THR A 815 1.07 10.98 37.39
N VAL A 816 2.40 10.81 37.55
CA VAL A 816 3.36 11.37 36.59
C VAL A 816 3.32 10.64 35.26
N ARG A 817 3.02 9.34 35.25
CA ARG A 817 2.81 8.57 34.01
C ARG A 817 1.58 9.08 33.26
N GLN A 818 0.47 9.39 33.95
CA GLN A 818 -0.70 10.02 33.33
C GLN A 818 -0.37 11.42 32.76
N PHE A 819 0.30 12.28 33.53
CA PHE A 819 0.73 13.60 33.06
C PHE A 819 1.69 13.52 31.84
N LEU A 820 2.67 12.61 31.88
CA LEU A 820 3.61 12.42 30.77
C LEU A 820 2.93 11.83 29.53
N LYS A 821 1.89 11.01 29.69
CA LYS A 821 1.06 10.54 28.56
C LYS A 821 0.38 11.73 27.87
N LEU A 822 -0.27 12.62 28.62
CA LEU A 822 -0.83 13.86 28.07
C LEU A 822 0.25 14.71 27.36
N LYS A 823 1.42 14.89 27.96
CA LYS A 823 2.55 15.64 27.37
C LYS A 823 3.08 15.03 26.06
N PHE A 824 3.02 13.71 25.86
CA PHE A 824 3.55 13.07 24.65
C PHE A 824 2.50 12.83 23.56
N GLU A 825 1.28 12.46 23.94
CA GLU A 825 0.24 11.98 23.02
C GLU A 825 -0.79 13.08 22.70
N ASP A 826 -1.25 13.85 23.69
CA ASP A 826 -2.28 14.87 23.45
C ASP A 826 -1.74 16.06 22.64
N LYS A 827 -2.53 16.56 21.69
CA LYS A 827 -2.12 17.64 20.79
C LYS A 827 -2.13 19.00 21.48
N ASP A 828 -3.14 19.26 22.31
CA ASP A 828 -3.44 20.58 22.84
C ASP A 828 -2.56 20.87 24.05
N VAL A 829 -2.30 19.86 24.89
CA VAL A 829 -1.29 19.93 25.96
C VAL A 829 0.11 20.15 25.37
N ARG A 830 0.45 19.52 24.23
CA ARG A 830 1.72 19.81 23.52
C ARG A 830 1.78 21.23 22.95
N ALA A 831 0.67 21.78 22.49
CA ALA A 831 0.61 23.17 22.06
C ALA A 831 0.86 24.12 23.24
N ALA A 832 0.12 23.96 24.34
CA ALA A 832 0.27 24.78 25.56
C ALA A 832 1.66 24.66 26.21
N LEU A 833 2.30 23.49 26.14
CA LEU A 833 3.69 23.28 26.60
C LEU A 833 4.74 24.04 25.77
N SER A 834 4.39 24.61 24.61
CA SER A 834 5.35 25.30 23.74
C SER A 834 5.92 26.61 24.33
N ASP A 835 5.28 27.17 25.36
CA ASP A 835 5.75 28.31 26.14
C ASP A 835 6.67 27.94 27.32
N PHE A 836 6.97 26.65 27.50
CA PHE A 836 7.67 26.15 28.68
C PHE A 836 8.98 25.42 28.35
N LYS A 837 10.07 25.86 28.97
CA LYS A 837 11.31 25.08 29.08
C LYS A 837 11.10 23.97 30.11
N PHE A 838 10.50 22.87 29.66
CA PHE A 838 10.26 21.69 30.49
C PHE A 838 11.57 20.96 30.88
N ILE A 839 11.70 20.60 32.16
CA ILE A 839 12.70 19.65 32.67
C ILE A 839 12.07 18.71 33.72
N ALA A 840 12.23 17.40 33.56
CA ALA A 840 11.76 16.38 34.51
C ALA A 840 12.87 15.92 35.45
N ILE A 841 12.71 16.20 36.74
CA ILE A 841 13.69 16.02 37.81
C ILE A 841 13.30 14.78 38.64
N ASP A 842 14.18 13.80 38.66
CA ASP A 842 14.02 12.59 39.47
C ASP A 842 14.06 12.96 40.97
N SER A 843 13.02 12.60 41.70
CA SER A 843 12.87 12.88 43.13
C SER A 843 12.98 11.64 44.03
N VAL A 844 13.52 10.54 43.53
CA VAL A 844 13.80 9.31 44.30
C VAL A 844 15.29 8.95 44.29
N GLY A 845 15.63 7.81 44.92
CA GLY A 845 16.99 7.27 44.98
C GLY A 845 18.03 8.28 45.47
N GLU A 846 19.17 8.33 44.78
CA GLU A 846 20.29 9.22 45.08
C GLU A 846 19.98 10.71 44.79
N ASN A 847 18.99 10.99 43.93
CA ASN A 847 18.61 12.36 43.53
C ASN A 847 17.69 13.06 44.54
N ARG A 848 16.95 12.30 45.36
CA ARG A 848 15.90 12.82 46.27
C ARG A 848 16.34 13.99 47.16
N THR A 849 17.56 13.94 47.72
CA THR A 849 18.07 15.04 48.57
C THR A 849 18.20 16.34 47.79
N ALA A 850 18.82 16.30 46.61
CA ALA A 850 19.02 17.48 45.77
C ALA A 850 17.70 17.98 45.13
N ALA A 851 16.74 17.08 44.88
CA ALA A 851 15.39 17.45 44.45
C ALA A 851 14.63 18.20 45.57
N ARG A 852 14.77 17.75 46.83
CA ARG A 852 14.19 18.44 47.99
C ARG A 852 14.86 19.80 48.23
N GLU A 853 16.19 19.88 48.17
CA GLU A 853 16.92 21.16 48.27
C GLU A 853 16.48 22.19 47.20
N LEU A 854 16.19 21.74 45.98
CA LEU A 854 15.67 22.61 44.92
C LEU A 854 14.24 23.09 45.22
N ALA A 855 13.37 22.25 45.78
CA ALA A 855 12.04 22.66 46.21
C ALA A 855 12.10 23.64 47.40
N GLU A 856 12.95 23.34 48.40
CA GLU A 856 13.17 24.18 49.58
C GLU A 856 13.72 25.57 49.21
N LYS A 857 14.60 25.66 48.20
CA LYS A 857 15.08 26.93 47.62
C LYS A 857 13.93 27.83 47.14
N PHE A 858 12.83 27.24 46.67
CA PHE A 858 11.62 27.95 46.25
C PHE A 858 10.53 28.02 47.32
N SER A 859 10.86 27.73 48.58
CA SER A 859 9.93 27.66 49.72
C SER A 859 8.76 26.69 49.48
N ARG A 860 9.02 25.58 48.78
CA ARG A 860 8.08 24.48 48.56
C ARG A 860 8.59 23.20 49.20
N GLN A 861 7.68 22.34 49.63
CA GLN A 861 8.01 21.02 50.15
C GLN A 861 7.83 20.00 49.04
N LEU A 862 8.84 19.16 48.84
CA LEU A 862 8.71 17.94 48.02
C LEU A 862 7.86 16.92 48.80
N PRO A 863 6.91 16.21 48.18
CA PRO A 863 6.13 15.18 48.86
C PRO A 863 6.98 14.07 49.49
N ASP A 864 6.51 13.54 50.63
CA ASP A 864 7.17 12.41 51.30
C ASP A 864 6.86 11.06 50.64
N ASP A 865 5.64 10.89 50.09
CA ASP A 865 5.33 9.80 49.15
C ASP A 865 6.08 10.03 47.81
N SER A 866 6.35 8.96 47.06
CA SER A 866 6.95 9.04 45.72
C SER A 866 5.92 9.04 44.59
N SER A 867 4.68 8.58 44.85
CA SER A 867 3.59 8.56 43.86
C SER A 867 3.07 9.94 43.40
N PRO A 868 2.96 10.99 44.25
CA PRO A 868 2.55 12.32 43.82
C PRO A 868 3.72 13.13 43.21
N PHE A 869 3.41 14.04 42.29
CA PHE A 869 4.41 14.93 41.68
C PHE A 869 4.27 16.39 42.13
N LEU A 870 5.35 17.16 41.98
CA LEU A 870 5.37 18.61 42.19
C LEU A 870 5.86 19.33 40.94
N ILE A 871 5.00 20.16 40.35
CA ILE A 871 5.36 21.09 39.27
C ILE A 871 5.69 22.46 39.87
N LEU A 872 6.84 23.01 39.47
CA LEU A 872 7.26 24.38 39.79
C LEU A 872 7.46 25.18 38.50
N ILE A 873 6.91 26.40 38.46
CA ILE A 873 7.06 27.32 37.33
C ILE A 873 7.89 28.53 37.76
N ALA A 874 8.97 28.79 37.02
CA ALA A 874 9.81 29.97 37.19
C ALA A 874 9.80 30.87 35.94
N ASP A 875 10.06 32.16 36.14
CA ASP A 875 10.36 33.10 35.06
C ASP A 875 11.76 32.85 34.44
N ASP A 876 12.07 33.60 33.38
CA ASP A 876 13.33 33.52 32.64
C ASP A 876 14.52 34.20 33.36
N GLU A 877 14.25 34.93 34.45
CA GLU A 877 15.23 35.36 35.45
C GLU A 877 15.51 34.28 36.52
N GLY A 878 14.56 33.36 36.76
CA GLY A 878 14.66 32.22 37.66
C GLY A 878 13.93 32.35 39.00
N ASN A 879 13.01 33.30 39.15
CA ASN A 879 12.14 33.44 40.31
C ASN A 879 10.91 32.52 40.17
N LEU A 880 10.41 31.95 41.27
CA LEU A 880 9.17 31.16 41.24
C LEU A 880 7.95 32.07 41.03
N ILE A 881 7.18 31.80 39.98
CA ILE A 881 5.91 32.49 39.67
C ILE A 881 4.67 31.60 39.86
N GLY A 882 4.85 30.28 39.96
CA GLY A 882 3.74 29.34 40.05
C GLY A 882 4.17 27.90 40.35
N GLY A 883 3.18 27.02 40.40
CA GLY A 883 3.36 25.59 40.64
C GLY A 883 2.04 24.90 40.99
N ALA A 884 2.05 23.58 40.93
CA ALA A 884 0.92 22.71 41.22
C ALA A 884 1.43 21.36 41.75
N ALA A 885 0.74 20.77 42.71
CA ALA A 885 0.90 19.36 43.06
C ALA A 885 0.06 18.47 42.13
N SER A 886 0.21 17.15 42.20
CA SER A 886 -0.64 16.21 41.47
C SER A 886 -2.13 16.40 41.77
N GLU A 887 -2.48 16.78 43.00
CA GLU A 887 -3.86 16.93 43.48
C GLU A 887 -4.53 18.19 42.89
N ASP A 888 -3.76 19.23 42.56
CA ASP A 888 -4.27 20.44 41.90
C ASP A 888 -4.68 20.17 40.43
N LEU A 889 -4.18 19.07 39.83
CA LEU A 889 -4.36 18.70 38.42
C LEU A 889 -5.15 17.39 38.24
N SER A 890 -5.75 16.84 39.30
CA SER A 890 -6.41 15.53 39.28
C SER A 890 -7.86 15.58 39.78
N ALA A 891 -8.73 14.76 39.18
CA ALA A 891 -10.06 14.45 39.69
C ALA A 891 -10.18 12.93 39.92
N GLU A 892 -10.86 12.53 41.00
CA GLU A 892 -11.11 11.12 41.37
C GLU A 892 -9.86 10.19 41.39
N GLY A 893 -8.65 10.75 41.47
CA GLY A 893 -7.37 10.04 41.44
C GLY A 893 -6.70 9.92 40.06
N SER A 894 -7.23 10.60 39.03
CA SER A 894 -6.64 10.67 37.68
C SER A 894 -6.30 12.10 37.28
N VAL A 895 -5.19 12.30 36.57
CA VAL A 895 -4.75 13.61 36.06
C VAL A 895 -5.61 14.03 34.88
N GLU A 896 -6.31 15.17 35.02
CA GLU A 896 -7.31 15.61 34.05
C GLU A 896 -6.75 16.60 33.02
N LYS A 897 -7.08 16.36 31.73
CA LYS A 897 -6.60 17.19 30.61
C LYS A 897 -6.94 18.66 30.79
N ASP A 898 -8.18 18.98 31.17
CA ASP A 898 -8.65 20.36 31.22
C ASP A 898 -8.02 21.13 32.39
N LEU A 899 -7.78 20.46 33.53
CA LEU A 899 -7.02 21.05 34.65
C LEU A 899 -5.56 21.33 34.28
N VAL A 900 -4.92 20.40 33.54
CA VAL A 900 -3.57 20.60 32.99
C VAL A 900 -3.53 21.78 32.00
N LEU A 901 -4.53 21.91 31.12
CA LEU A 901 -4.63 23.02 30.17
C LEU A 901 -4.85 24.37 30.89
N ASP A 902 -5.79 24.45 31.83
CA ASP A 902 -6.03 25.66 32.62
C ASP A 902 -4.81 26.08 33.45
N PHE A 903 -4.05 25.12 33.95
CA PHE A 903 -2.78 25.37 34.63
C PHE A 903 -1.71 25.93 33.67
N LEU A 904 -1.50 25.31 32.51
CA LEU A 904 -0.51 25.76 31.53
C LEU A 904 -0.87 27.15 30.97
N ASN A 905 -2.13 27.36 30.59
CA ASN A 905 -2.64 28.62 30.04
C ASN A 905 -2.49 29.79 31.05
N ARG A 906 -2.60 29.52 32.36
CA ARG A 906 -2.40 30.52 33.43
C ARG A 906 -0.96 31.06 33.51
N TYR A 907 0.03 30.29 33.05
CA TYR A 907 1.45 30.64 33.12
C TYR A 907 2.12 30.82 31.74
N ALA A 908 1.37 30.66 30.65
CA ALA A 908 1.82 30.89 29.29
C ALA A 908 2.29 32.34 29.07
N GLN A 909 3.15 32.54 28.06
CA GLN A 909 3.61 33.88 27.66
C GLN A 909 2.61 34.49 26.68
N SER A 910 2.26 35.77 26.85
CA SER A 910 1.54 36.49 25.79
C SER A 910 2.38 36.48 24.51
N PRO A 911 1.82 36.07 23.35
CA PRO A 911 2.55 36.09 22.09
C PRO A 911 2.94 37.53 21.73
N LEU A 912 4.10 37.68 21.09
CA LEU A 912 4.50 38.94 20.50
C LEU A 912 3.90 39.08 19.10
N ASP A 913 3.98 40.27 18.52
CA ASP A 913 3.62 40.51 17.13
C ASP A 913 4.86 40.48 16.24
N ALA A 914 4.89 39.55 15.29
CA ALA A 914 6.05 39.27 14.46
C ALA A 914 6.37 40.42 13.49
N VAL A 915 5.34 41.08 12.95
CA VAL A 915 5.48 42.22 12.04
C VAL A 915 6.09 43.41 12.79
N THR A 916 5.60 43.70 13.99
CA THR A 916 6.12 44.76 14.87
C THR A 916 7.60 44.53 15.23
N LEU A 917 7.99 43.29 15.53
CA LEU A 917 9.39 42.96 15.82
C LEU A 917 10.31 43.06 14.59
N TYR A 918 9.81 42.66 13.42
CA TYR A 918 10.49 42.80 12.14
C TYR A 918 10.71 44.28 11.76
N ASP A 919 9.67 45.10 11.86
CA ASP A 919 9.75 46.54 11.60
C ASP A 919 10.67 47.26 12.60
N GLN A 920 10.67 46.85 13.87
CA GLN A 920 11.62 47.33 14.87
C GLN A 920 13.07 46.93 14.54
N ALA A 921 13.30 45.73 14.01
CA ALA A 921 14.62 45.28 13.58
C ALA A 921 15.14 46.08 12.38
N LEU A 922 14.30 46.34 11.37
CA LEU A 922 14.63 47.23 10.24
C LEU A 922 14.90 48.67 10.72
N ALA A 923 14.04 49.23 11.57
CA ALA A 923 14.23 50.57 12.12
C ALA A 923 15.53 50.69 12.95
N ARG A 924 15.89 49.63 13.70
CA ARG A 924 17.19 49.53 14.39
C ARG A 924 18.34 49.49 13.39
N ALA A 925 18.29 48.61 12.41
CA ALA A 925 19.35 48.43 11.42
C ALA A 925 19.60 49.71 10.61
N LYS A 926 18.53 50.43 10.22
CA LYS A 926 18.61 51.72 9.53
C LYS A 926 19.23 52.84 10.37
N ARG A 927 18.97 52.86 11.68
CA ARG A 927 19.57 53.82 12.61
C ARG A 927 21.05 53.52 12.90
N GLU A 928 21.42 52.23 12.93
CA GLU A 928 22.76 51.77 13.31
C GLU A 928 23.66 51.44 12.10
N ASN A 929 23.17 51.65 10.86
CA ASN A 929 23.83 51.30 9.59
C ASN A 929 24.27 49.83 9.52
N LYS A 930 23.31 48.93 9.77
CA LYS A 930 23.47 47.46 9.81
C LYS A 930 22.55 46.77 8.79
N ARG A 931 22.68 45.46 8.72
CA ARG A 931 21.78 44.49 8.07
C ARG A 931 20.86 43.84 9.11
N VAL A 932 19.85 43.10 8.66
CA VAL A 932 18.95 42.31 9.54
C VAL A 932 19.10 40.84 9.22
N ILE A 933 19.32 39.99 10.23
CA ILE A 933 19.19 38.53 10.11
C ILE A 933 17.83 38.14 10.68
N VAL A 934 16.92 37.68 9.83
CA VAL A 934 15.61 37.15 10.26
C VAL A 934 15.70 35.63 10.37
N GLN A 935 15.39 35.06 11.54
CA GLN A 935 15.41 33.61 11.80
C GLN A 935 14.00 33.05 12.07
N GLU A 936 13.43 32.28 11.15
CA GLU A 936 12.26 31.43 11.42
C GLU A 936 12.61 30.35 12.45
N SER A 937 11.81 30.22 13.50
CA SER A 937 12.14 29.41 14.67
C SER A 937 10.88 28.87 15.38
N ALA A 938 11.05 27.81 16.15
CA ALA A 938 9.98 27.24 16.99
C ALA A 938 10.58 26.50 18.19
N THR A 939 9.86 26.45 19.31
CA THR A 939 10.39 25.88 20.56
C THR A 939 10.53 24.35 20.53
N TRP A 940 9.76 23.66 19.69
CA TRP A 940 9.88 22.22 19.42
C TRP A 940 10.99 21.85 18.41
N CYS A 941 11.66 22.83 17.79
CA CYS A 941 12.63 22.60 16.71
C CYS A 941 14.08 22.52 17.21
N GLY A 942 14.65 21.32 17.29
CA GLY A 942 16.04 21.08 17.72
C GLY A 942 17.11 21.87 16.94
N PRO A 943 17.11 21.86 15.59
CA PRO A 943 18.04 22.66 14.79
C PRO A 943 17.84 24.18 14.96
N CYS A 944 16.61 24.64 15.23
CA CYS A 944 16.34 26.05 15.52
C CYS A 944 17.01 26.50 16.82
N TRP A 945 17.02 25.64 17.84
CA TRP A 945 17.80 25.86 19.07
C TRP A 945 19.30 25.85 18.85
N ALA A 946 19.82 25.01 17.96
CA ALA A 946 21.24 25.02 17.61
C ALA A 946 21.64 26.36 16.98
N LEU A 947 20.83 26.86 16.03
CA LEU A 947 21.06 28.15 15.39
C LEU A 947 20.91 29.34 16.35
N SER A 948 19.81 29.43 17.10
CA SER A 948 19.60 30.56 18.02
C SER A 948 20.71 30.64 19.08
N ARG A 949 21.17 29.50 19.62
CA ARG A 949 22.32 29.47 20.56
C ARG A 949 23.65 29.85 19.91
N PHE A 950 23.84 29.55 18.63
CA PHE A 950 25.04 29.96 17.89
C PHE A 950 25.05 31.47 17.65
N LEU A 951 23.92 32.04 17.21
CA LEU A 951 23.75 33.49 17.04
C LEU A 951 23.95 34.23 18.37
N GLU A 952 23.33 33.75 19.46
CA GLU A 952 23.50 34.29 20.82
C GLU A 952 24.95 34.21 21.31
N LYS A 953 25.62 33.06 21.14
CA LYS A 953 27.04 32.87 21.52
C LYS A 953 27.99 33.82 20.78
N HIS A 954 27.61 34.29 19.59
CA HIS A 954 28.42 35.16 18.74
C HIS A 954 27.85 36.58 18.58
N HIS A 955 26.88 36.99 19.42
CA HIS A 955 26.16 38.25 19.25
C HIS A 955 27.10 39.48 19.25
N GLU A 956 28.15 39.51 20.08
CA GLU A 956 29.13 40.60 20.08
C GLU A 956 29.88 40.76 18.74
N THR A 957 30.12 39.65 18.04
CA THR A 957 30.75 39.66 16.71
C THR A 957 29.72 40.00 15.62
N LEU A 958 28.51 39.48 15.73
CA LEU A 958 27.46 39.66 14.72
C LEU A 958 26.83 41.05 14.77
N ASP A 959 26.62 41.65 15.94
CA ASP A 959 26.01 42.98 16.10
C ASP A 959 26.89 44.12 15.51
N LEU A 960 28.13 43.84 15.10
CA LEU A 960 28.92 44.76 14.26
C LEU A 960 28.24 45.07 12.93
N ASP A 961 27.55 44.08 12.34
CA ASP A 961 26.91 44.16 11.02
C ASP A 961 25.42 43.80 11.02
N TYR A 962 24.92 43.08 12.02
CA TYR A 962 23.63 42.40 11.95
C TYR A 962 22.76 42.65 13.18
N VAL A 963 21.57 43.20 12.96
CA VAL A 963 20.46 43.10 13.92
C VAL A 963 19.80 41.73 13.73
N CYS A 964 20.08 40.81 14.65
CA CYS A 964 19.42 39.50 14.67
C CYS A 964 18.00 39.61 15.24
N VAL A 965 17.00 39.14 14.47
CA VAL A 965 15.61 38.99 14.92
C VAL A 965 15.15 37.55 14.68
N LYS A 966 14.93 36.83 15.78
CA LYS A 966 14.19 35.56 15.77
C LYS A 966 12.72 35.86 15.50
N ILE A 967 12.03 35.02 14.75
CA ILE A 967 10.58 35.00 14.54
C ILE A 967 10.08 33.62 14.97
N ASP A 968 9.36 33.56 16.09
CA ASP A 968 8.87 32.31 16.68
C ASP A 968 7.47 31.96 16.15
N HIS A 969 7.21 30.68 15.84
CA HIS A 969 5.90 30.20 15.37
C HIS A 969 4.73 30.44 16.34
N ARG A 970 4.99 30.75 17.62
CA ARG A 970 3.94 31.17 18.59
C ARG A 970 3.42 32.60 18.40
N TRP A 971 4.13 33.45 17.66
CA TRP A 971 3.83 34.88 17.58
C TRP A 971 2.77 35.22 16.52
N THR A 972 2.01 36.29 16.75
CA THR A 972 0.97 36.73 15.80
C THR A 972 1.61 37.27 14.52
N GLY A 973 1.05 36.89 13.37
CA GLY A 973 1.57 37.28 12.06
C GLY A 973 2.84 36.56 11.59
N SER A 974 3.39 35.60 12.36
CA SER A 974 4.62 34.88 12.00
C SER A 974 4.50 34.13 10.67
N THR A 975 3.39 33.43 10.45
CA THR A 975 3.17 32.61 9.24
C THR A 975 3.16 33.47 7.99
N GLU A 976 2.40 34.56 8.03
CA GLU A 976 2.20 35.50 6.92
C GLU A 976 3.49 36.28 6.61
N LEU A 977 4.20 36.73 7.65
CA LEU A 977 5.50 37.39 7.51
C LEU A 977 6.54 36.46 6.91
N MET A 978 6.69 35.24 7.45
CA MET A 978 7.71 34.32 6.96
C MET A 978 7.38 33.79 5.57
N GLN A 979 6.11 33.56 5.24
CA GLN A 979 5.68 33.24 3.88
C GLN A 979 6.00 34.38 2.90
N LYS A 980 5.80 35.65 3.30
CA LYS A 980 6.15 36.83 2.48
C LYS A 980 7.65 36.95 2.22
N LEU A 981 8.49 36.69 3.23
CA LEU A 981 9.96 36.75 3.11
C LEU A 981 10.52 35.57 2.30
N ARG A 982 9.98 34.37 2.52
CA ARG A 982 10.39 33.11 1.87
C ARG A 982 9.89 33.00 0.42
N GLY A 983 8.70 33.53 0.12
CA GLY A 983 8.02 33.29 -1.14
C GLY A 983 7.84 31.79 -1.39
N ASN A 984 8.33 31.31 -2.54
CA ASN A 984 8.32 29.88 -2.90
C ASN A 984 9.55 29.09 -2.39
N ALA A 985 10.44 29.70 -1.61
CA ALA A 985 11.70 29.07 -1.20
C ALA A 985 11.48 27.87 -0.24
N PRO A 986 11.95 26.66 -0.60
CA PRO A 986 11.54 25.43 0.08
C PRO A 986 12.41 25.08 1.30
N GLY A 987 12.11 23.95 1.93
CA GLY A 987 12.82 23.41 3.09
C GLY A 987 12.18 23.75 4.43
N GLY A 988 12.54 23.00 5.48
CA GLY A 988 11.98 23.13 6.82
C GLY A 988 12.48 24.35 7.62
N ILE A 989 12.34 24.28 8.94
CA ILE A 989 12.87 25.27 9.89
C ILE A 989 14.15 24.73 10.61
N PRO A 990 15.10 25.61 10.99
CA PRO A 990 15.07 27.06 10.83
C PRO A 990 15.32 27.45 9.36
N TRP A 991 14.61 28.47 8.90
CA TRP A 991 14.89 29.16 7.65
C TRP A 991 15.28 30.59 7.99
N TRP A 992 16.24 31.15 7.27
CA TRP A 992 16.78 32.46 7.63
C TRP A 992 17.28 33.25 6.45
N VAL A 993 17.19 34.58 6.57
CA VAL A 993 17.48 35.53 5.50
C VAL A 993 18.22 36.73 6.05
N ILE A 994 19.15 37.25 5.25
CA ILE A 994 19.84 38.51 5.51
C ILE A 994 19.27 39.60 4.61
N LEU A 995 18.81 40.69 5.23
CA LEU A 995 18.18 41.84 4.59
C LEU A 995 19.04 43.10 4.70
N ASP A 996 18.85 44.05 3.79
CA ASP A 996 19.29 45.43 4.00
C ASP A 996 18.39 46.20 5.00
N ALA A 997 18.72 47.47 5.25
CA ALA A 997 18.01 48.33 6.19
C ALA A 997 16.65 48.83 5.63
N GLU A 998 16.37 48.55 4.36
CA GLU A 998 15.14 48.86 3.64
C GLU A 998 14.21 47.63 3.56
N GLY A 999 14.71 46.44 3.92
CA GLY A 999 13.97 45.17 3.93
C GLY A 999 14.16 44.31 2.68
N ASN A 1000 15.07 44.68 1.77
CA ASN A 1000 15.34 43.89 0.55
C ASN A 1000 16.22 42.68 0.87
N GLN A 1001 15.94 41.55 0.23
CA GLN A 1001 16.65 40.29 0.41
C GLN A 1001 18.03 40.28 -0.25
N LEU A 1002 19.09 40.09 0.55
CA LEU A 1002 20.47 39.99 0.06
C LEU A 1002 20.89 38.53 -0.16
N VAL A 1003 20.55 37.63 0.78
CA VAL A 1003 20.83 36.19 0.69
C VAL A 1003 19.97 35.41 1.68
N THR A 1004 19.57 34.17 1.33
CA THR A 1004 18.83 33.26 2.20
C THR A 1004 19.67 32.05 2.59
N SER A 1005 19.17 31.26 3.53
CA SER A 1005 19.71 29.95 3.89
C SER A 1005 19.45 28.86 2.85
N ASN A 1006 18.84 29.16 1.70
CA ASN A 1006 18.77 28.23 0.57
C ASN A 1006 20.07 28.29 -0.25
N THR A 1007 20.64 27.13 -0.56
CA THR A 1007 21.76 27.02 -1.52
C THR A 1007 21.30 27.39 -2.94
N PRO A 1008 22.20 27.54 -3.93
CA PRO A 1008 21.84 27.66 -5.34
C PRO A 1008 21.06 26.46 -5.94
N LYS A 1009 20.79 25.40 -5.16
CA LYS A 1009 19.90 24.28 -5.50
C LYS A 1009 18.53 24.37 -4.78
N ASP A 1010 18.20 25.52 -4.22
CA ASP A 1010 17.05 25.78 -3.34
C ASP A 1010 17.05 24.97 -2.01
N GLU A 1011 18.12 24.25 -1.66
CA GLU A 1011 18.17 23.45 -0.42
C GLU A 1011 18.38 24.34 0.81
N ASN A 1012 17.43 24.40 1.76
CA ASN A 1012 17.64 25.12 3.02
C ASN A 1012 18.67 24.41 3.91
N ILE A 1013 19.78 25.09 4.23
CA ILE A 1013 20.88 24.57 5.05
C ILE A 1013 20.51 24.41 6.54
N GLY A 1014 19.41 25.01 7.00
CA GLY A 1014 18.97 24.93 8.39
C GLY A 1014 19.99 25.53 9.37
N PHE A 1015 20.41 24.74 10.37
CA PHE A 1015 21.60 25.04 11.14
C PHE A 1015 22.85 24.51 10.40
N PRO A 1016 23.93 25.28 10.19
CA PRO A 1016 25.07 24.87 9.37
C PRO A 1016 25.89 23.72 10.00
N SER A 1017 25.50 22.46 9.75
CA SER A 1017 26.17 21.26 10.29
C SER A 1017 26.80 20.32 9.26
N SER A 1018 26.47 20.50 7.98
CA SER A 1018 27.10 19.82 6.82
C SER A 1018 28.22 20.68 6.22
N PRO A 1019 29.26 20.12 5.58
CA PRO A 1019 30.30 20.90 4.89
C PRO A 1019 29.73 21.93 3.90
N GLU A 1020 28.72 21.55 3.13
CA GLU A 1020 28.05 22.38 2.12
C GLU A 1020 27.28 23.53 2.78
N GLY A 1021 26.52 23.21 3.83
CA GLY A 1021 25.82 24.20 4.66
C GLY A 1021 26.75 25.19 5.37
N ILE A 1022 27.91 24.74 5.85
CA ILE A 1022 28.93 25.61 6.45
C ILE A 1022 29.57 26.51 5.38
N ALA A 1023 29.83 25.99 4.17
CA ALA A 1023 30.32 26.78 3.04
C ALA A 1023 29.29 27.81 2.56
N HIS A 1024 28.00 27.47 2.51
CA HIS A 1024 26.93 28.41 2.18
C HIS A 1024 26.76 29.47 3.27
N PHE A 1025 26.83 29.11 4.56
CA PHE A 1025 26.83 30.11 5.64
C PHE A 1025 28.03 31.06 5.57
N ARG A 1026 29.23 30.57 5.25
CA ARG A 1026 30.39 31.44 4.92
C ARG A 1026 30.02 32.41 3.80
N HIS A 1027 29.50 31.91 2.68
CA HIS A 1027 29.09 32.75 1.55
C HIS A 1027 28.03 33.79 1.94
N MET A 1028 27.06 33.44 2.78
CA MET A 1028 26.05 34.39 3.28
C MET A 1028 26.69 35.58 4.00
N ILE A 1029 27.61 35.31 4.94
CA ILE A 1029 28.28 36.36 5.73
C ILE A 1029 29.27 37.15 4.87
N GLU A 1030 30.09 36.49 4.05
CA GLU A 1030 31.06 37.16 3.16
C GLU A 1030 30.39 38.07 2.11
N LYS A 1031 29.15 37.73 1.69
CA LYS A 1031 28.35 38.54 0.76
C LYS A 1031 27.69 39.76 1.41
N THR A 1032 27.48 39.76 2.72
CA THR A 1032 26.63 40.77 3.40
C THR A 1032 27.30 41.56 4.53
N ALA A 1033 28.50 41.17 4.95
CA ALA A 1033 29.30 41.90 5.93
C ALA A 1033 29.65 43.33 5.47
N GLN A 1034 29.76 44.24 6.43
CA GLN A 1034 30.13 45.64 6.24
C GLN A 1034 31.36 46.02 7.09
N HIS A 1035 31.54 45.39 8.26
CA HIS A 1035 32.60 45.65 9.23
C HIS A 1035 33.28 44.36 9.78
N LEU A 1036 32.67 43.17 9.63
CA LEU A 1036 33.33 41.91 10.03
C LEU A 1036 34.64 41.69 9.22
N THR A 1037 35.74 41.44 9.91
CA THR A 1037 37.02 41.08 9.28
C THR A 1037 37.04 39.59 8.88
N PRO A 1038 37.86 39.20 7.87
CA PRO A 1038 37.99 37.79 7.48
C PRO A 1038 38.34 36.86 8.66
N ALA A 1039 39.20 37.29 9.59
CA ALA A 1039 39.54 36.50 10.78
C ALA A 1039 38.35 36.28 11.74
N GLN A 1040 37.39 37.22 11.81
CA GLN A 1040 36.16 37.02 12.57
C GLN A 1040 35.20 36.06 11.85
N ILE A 1041 35.10 36.14 10.52
CA ILE A 1041 34.32 35.19 9.71
C ILE A 1041 34.91 33.78 9.85
N ASP A 1042 36.23 33.63 9.71
CA ASP A 1042 36.94 32.36 9.91
C ASP A 1042 36.68 31.80 11.31
N LYS A 1043 36.66 32.65 12.35
CA LYS A 1043 36.37 32.23 13.72
C LYS A 1043 34.94 31.70 13.91
N LEU A 1044 33.94 32.26 13.22
CA LEU A 1044 32.56 31.74 13.17
C LEU A 1044 32.52 30.37 12.49
N ILE A 1045 33.26 30.21 11.38
CA ILE A 1045 33.33 28.95 10.62
C ILE A 1045 34.10 27.86 11.36
N GLU A 1046 35.16 28.18 12.10
CA GLU A 1046 35.82 27.24 13.01
C GLU A 1046 34.85 26.68 14.04
N ASP A 1047 34.05 27.54 14.68
CA ASP A 1047 33.20 27.14 15.82
C ASP A 1047 31.97 26.33 15.39
N LEU A 1048 31.65 26.30 14.08
CA LEU A 1048 30.73 25.35 13.46
C LEU A 1048 31.41 24.01 13.11
N ASN A 1049 32.67 24.03 12.67
CA ASN A 1049 33.44 22.82 12.34
C ASN A 1049 33.89 22.01 13.59
N ARG A 1050 33.88 22.61 14.79
CA ARG A 1050 34.19 21.91 16.04
C ARG A 1050 33.10 20.92 16.41
N LYS A 1051 33.29 19.65 16.02
CA LYS A 1051 32.53 18.51 16.55
C LYS A 1051 32.49 18.57 18.09
N LYS A 1052 31.30 18.41 18.65
CA LYS A 1052 31.06 18.20 20.10
C LYS A 1052 31.02 16.72 20.42
#